data_AF-A0A085WC28-F1
#
_entry.id   AF-A0A085WC28-F1
#
_cell.length_a   1.000
_cell.length_b   1.000
_cell.length_c   1.000
_cell.angle_alpha   90.00
_cell.angle_beta   90.00
_cell.angle_gamma   90.00
#
_symmetry.space_group_name_H-M   'P 1'
#
loop_
_entity.id
_entity.type
_entity.pdbx_description
1 polymer ?
#
loop_
_entity_poly.entity_id
_entity_poly.type
_entity_poly.pdbx_seq_one_letter_code
_entity_poly.pdbx_strand_id
1 'polypeptide(L)'
;MTLTCMNAQGEFFDYCATYVTVTDHTIPSITLNDPDDPNAPNVPMVECGSAYVDPGATANDPCDGNLTDKIVTTGRVNTAVPKPYTITYDVQDSKGQSAPPVARTVEVRDTVAPTLNCPKSIEVKAESDGLATVTPAQNWATDTCSAITGFESSAPRLTVGTKTVTYTAKDAAGNQASCSVLVTVRSPSGALPDRAMVGGGCSAATRGAAAPVVWVALMLLWRRRMPQGTRRFGRVKLRGWGGIVILGALAISVPTSAQSTDIPAFELERLRLNPSGMGSWVLGTGELLPAGGYRLALAGHYENKPLILYEEGVLLGVVVRHRATAVLSGAVGLGGRVELGAQVPLVLSQQGDDLTDRGVGTPQGGVAPGTPLLTARLSLLAEHRKDSVDLSAGLSASPGLGSASALARELHAIPNLMLGRRFGAVRASLDAGFMLRPRIILNNDDNIQDELGHALRLGAGLSTTAEGLGGEVAAIGSVPLQREGYSLELLGGVRLPVGELLEVQGLTGLGLGNAPGTPRFRLLLGMSFGKVARPREPSLEEQASQEMDDPDRDRDGVLNRVDACPDEPGPASRRGCPVLDSDGDGVVDEKDQCPNKAGIVEMAGCPLKDTDGDTVWDHLDNCREIPGPSENQGCPAKDRQLVVIQRRRIAIKDTIHFDYDKATIKSVSFPLLNQVAQVLIEHPEIVSVSIEGHTDDIGTATYNRELALRRAGAVRDYLESQGVARSRMSVRSFGEDRPLQSNATEQGRATNRRVEFITRYEADAP
;
A
#
# COMPACT_ATOMS: atom_id res chain seq x y z
N MET A 1 -40.01 -61.86 104.25
CA MET A 1 -39.68 -63.01 105.11
C MET A 1 -40.67 -63.00 106.26
N THR A 2 -41.45 -64.07 106.46
CA THR A 2 -42.39 -64.18 107.60
C THR A 2 -41.66 -64.84 108.76
N LEU A 3 -41.48 -64.13 109.87
CA LEU A 3 -40.80 -64.64 111.07
C LEU A 3 -41.83 -65.12 112.08
N THR A 4 -41.65 -66.33 112.60
CA THR A 4 -42.46 -66.90 113.68
C THR A 4 -41.58 -67.02 114.92
N CYS A 5 -42.00 -66.42 116.03
CA CYS A 5 -41.21 -66.38 117.25
C CYS A 5 -41.72 -67.35 118.30
N MET A 6 -40.85 -68.22 118.80
CA MET A 6 -41.07 -69.07 119.96
C MET A 6 -40.01 -68.77 121.03
N ASN A 7 -40.38 -68.76 122.31
CA ASN A 7 -39.40 -68.86 123.39
C ASN A 7 -38.81 -70.28 123.47
N ALA A 8 -37.80 -70.48 124.33
CA ALA A 8 -37.16 -71.78 124.55
C ALA A 8 -38.11 -72.87 125.10
N GLN A 9 -39.34 -72.49 125.49
CA GLN A 9 -40.40 -73.34 126.00
C GLN A 9 -41.50 -73.64 124.97
N GLY A 10 -41.42 -73.08 123.76
CA GLY A 10 -42.36 -73.35 122.65
C GLY A 10 -43.61 -72.46 122.61
N GLU A 11 -43.67 -71.37 123.37
CA GLU A 11 -44.79 -70.42 123.34
C GLU A 11 -44.57 -69.34 122.28
N PHE A 12 -45.61 -69.06 121.49
CA PHE A 12 -45.59 -68.06 120.43
C PHE A 12 -45.87 -66.65 120.97
N PHE A 13 -45.13 -65.65 120.49
CA PHE A 13 -45.33 -64.23 120.83
C PHE A 13 -45.89 -63.44 119.65
N ASP A 14 -46.73 -62.44 119.94
CA ASP A 14 -47.42 -61.62 118.95
C ASP A 14 -46.49 -60.64 118.19
N TYR A 15 -45.26 -60.40 118.65
CA TYR A 15 -44.25 -59.67 117.88
C TYR A 15 -42.81 -59.95 118.34
N CYS A 16 -41.90 -59.96 117.37
CA CYS A 16 -40.46 -59.81 117.59
C CYS A 16 -39.93 -58.72 116.68
N ALA A 17 -39.10 -57.83 117.22
CA ALA A 17 -38.31 -56.93 116.41
C ALA A 17 -37.00 -57.63 116.04
N THR A 18 -36.77 -57.83 114.74
CA THR A 18 -35.44 -58.12 114.20
C THR A 18 -34.99 -56.94 113.37
N TYR A 19 -33.72 -56.57 113.45
CA TYR A 19 -33.13 -55.63 112.51
C TYR A 19 -32.73 -56.40 111.26
N VAL A 20 -33.30 -56.04 110.11
CA VAL A 20 -32.80 -56.50 108.81
C VAL A 20 -31.87 -55.41 108.30
N THR A 21 -30.56 -55.65 108.32
CA THR A 21 -29.61 -54.79 107.60
C THR A 21 -29.69 -55.12 106.13
N VAL A 22 -30.29 -54.23 105.34
CA VAL A 22 -30.19 -54.25 103.89
C VAL A 22 -28.85 -53.60 103.54
N THR A 23 -27.88 -54.41 103.11
CA THR A 23 -26.61 -53.93 102.56
C THR A 23 -26.71 -53.90 101.04
N ASP A 24 -26.43 -52.74 100.48
CA ASP A 24 -26.35 -52.55 99.03
C ASP A 24 -25.10 -53.27 98.49
N HIS A 25 -25.33 -54.08 97.47
CA HIS A 25 -24.31 -54.81 96.70
C HIS A 25 -24.50 -54.58 95.18
N THR A 26 -25.44 -53.71 94.80
CA THR A 26 -25.60 -53.31 93.40
C THR A 26 -24.55 -52.26 93.08
N ILE A 27 -23.88 -52.45 91.95
CA ILE A 27 -22.93 -51.48 91.42
C ILE A 27 -23.67 -50.52 90.49
N PRO A 28 -23.24 -49.24 90.41
CA PRO A 28 -23.82 -48.29 89.48
C PRO A 28 -23.58 -48.70 88.02
N SER A 29 -24.43 -48.21 87.12
CA SER A 29 -24.31 -48.40 85.67
C SER A 29 -24.08 -47.06 84.97
N ILE A 30 -23.21 -47.03 83.97
CA ILE A 30 -22.90 -45.84 83.15
C ILE A 30 -23.39 -46.06 81.72
N THR A 31 -24.06 -45.07 81.14
CA THR A 31 -24.53 -45.06 79.75
C THR A 31 -24.00 -43.81 79.04
N LEU A 32 -23.35 -43.97 77.89
CA LEU A 32 -22.87 -42.84 77.09
C LEU A 32 -24.05 -42.07 76.46
N ASN A 33 -23.97 -40.74 76.46
CA ASN A 33 -24.93 -39.90 75.75
C ASN A 33 -24.50 -39.80 74.28
N ASP A 34 -24.82 -40.78 73.45
CA ASP A 34 -24.46 -40.72 72.03
C ASP A 34 -25.56 -40.00 71.22
N PRO A 35 -25.20 -39.11 70.27
CA PRO A 35 -26.17 -38.45 69.41
C PRO A 35 -26.74 -39.44 68.38
N ASP A 36 -27.93 -39.98 68.65
CA ASP A 36 -28.90 -40.65 67.76
C ASP A 36 -28.39 -41.28 66.43
N ASP A 37 -27.77 -42.47 66.49
CA ASP A 37 -27.93 -43.53 65.46
C ASP A 37 -27.54 -44.91 66.03
N PRO A 38 -28.50 -45.83 66.24
CA PRO A 38 -28.23 -47.18 66.77
C PRO A 38 -27.49 -48.12 65.79
N ASN A 39 -27.19 -47.70 64.55
CA ASN A 39 -26.45 -48.49 63.56
C ASN A 39 -25.13 -47.86 63.09
N ALA A 40 -24.71 -46.72 63.63
CA ALA A 40 -23.42 -46.11 63.28
C ALA A 40 -22.27 -46.78 64.05
N PRO A 41 -21.06 -46.93 63.47
CA PRO A 41 -19.89 -47.36 64.23
C PRO A 41 -19.62 -46.35 65.36
N ASN A 42 -19.52 -46.84 66.60
CA ASN A 42 -19.42 -46.09 67.87
C ASN A 42 -18.16 -45.20 68.05
N VAL A 43 -17.70 -44.51 67.01
CA VAL A 43 -16.53 -43.64 67.05
C VAL A 43 -16.89 -42.31 66.37
N PRO A 44 -17.21 -41.25 67.14
CA PRO A 44 -17.35 -39.91 66.56
C PRO A 44 -16.05 -39.51 65.85
N MET A 45 -16.15 -39.28 64.54
CA MET A 45 -15.07 -38.73 63.72
C MET A 45 -15.09 -37.21 63.84
N VAL A 46 -13.93 -36.62 64.17
CA VAL A 46 -13.75 -35.17 64.30
C VAL A 46 -12.67 -34.71 63.32
N GLU A 47 -12.97 -33.67 62.56
CA GLU A 47 -11.99 -33.06 61.66
C GLU A 47 -10.90 -32.34 62.46
N CYS A 48 -9.66 -32.49 62.03
CA CYS A 48 -8.53 -31.88 62.69
C CYS A 48 -8.64 -30.34 62.74
N GLY A 49 -8.21 -29.73 63.85
CA GLY A 49 -8.31 -28.30 64.10
C GLY A 49 -9.72 -27.80 64.45
N SER A 50 -10.75 -28.63 64.33
CA SER A 50 -12.12 -28.26 64.71
C SER A 50 -12.34 -28.34 66.22
N ALA A 51 -13.36 -27.64 66.71
CA ALA A 51 -13.78 -27.75 68.11
C ALA A 51 -14.53 -29.07 68.35
N TYR A 52 -14.20 -29.76 69.45
CA TYR A 52 -14.93 -30.94 69.92
C TYR A 52 -15.50 -30.67 71.31
N VAL A 53 -16.79 -30.96 71.49
CA VAL A 53 -17.48 -30.90 72.77
C VAL A 53 -17.93 -32.31 73.09
N ASP A 54 -17.54 -32.81 74.25
CA ASP A 54 -17.92 -34.14 74.71
C ASP A 54 -19.43 -34.18 75.08
N PRO A 55 -20.23 -35.08 74.48
CA PRO A 55 -21.65 -35.24 74.83
C PRO A 55 -21.91 -35.74 76.26
N GLY A 56 -20.87 -36.23 76.96
CA GLY A 56 -20.95 -36.74 78.33
C GLY A 56 -21.58 -38.14 78.43
N ALA A 57 -21.94 -38.53 79.66
CA ALA A 57 -22.55 -39.80 80.01
C ALA A 57 -23.57 -39.60 81.15
N THR A 58 -24.43 -40.58 81.38
CA THR A 58 -25.35 -40.66 82.52
C THR A 58 -25.03 -41.87 83.39
N ALA A 59 -25.30 -41.78 84.69
CA ALA A 59 -25.09 -42.88 85.62
C ALA A 59 -26.28 -43.08 86.55
N ASN A 60 -26.68 -44.32 86.77
CA ASN A 60 -27.77 -44.66 87.68
C ASN A 60 -27.47 -45.93 88.47
N ASP A 61 -27.83 -45.88 89.75
CA ASP A 61 -27.82 -47.01 90.67
C ASP A 61 -29.24 -47.29 91.18
N PRO A 62 -29.69 -48.56 91.29
CA PRO A 62 -31.03 -48.88 91.78
C PRO A 62 -31.33 -48.39 93.20
N CYS A 63 -30.32 -48.26 94.06
CA CYS A 63 -30.45 -47.90 95.47
C CYS A 63 -30.07 -46.43 95.74
N ASP A 64 -29.02 -45.91 95.10
CA ASP A 64 -28.59 -44.51 95.24
C ASP A 64 -29.22 -43.55 94.22
N GLY A 65 -29.95 -44.06 93.22
CA GLY A 65 -30.62 -43.26 92.19
C GLY A 65 -29.67 -42.68 91.15
N ASN A 66 -29.95 -41.47 90.68
CA ASN A 66 -29.18 -40.82 89.62
C ASN A 66 -27.83 -40.31 90.18
N LEU A 67 -26.73 -40.83 89.61
CA LEU A 67 -25.35 -40.50 89.99
C LEU A 67 -24.61 -39.71 88.91
N THR A 68 -25.31 -39.18 87.91
CA THR A 68 -24.71 -38.49 86.75
C THR A 68 -23.78 -37.34 87.15
N ASP A 69 -24.15 -36.54 88.14
CA ASP A 69 -23.33 -35.42 88.62
C ASP A 69 -22.07 -35.87 89.41
N LYS A 70 -21.98 -37.17 89.74
CA LYS A 70 -20.82 -37.77 90.41
C LYS A 70 -19.88 -38.49 89.45
N ILE A 71 -20.16 -38.48 88.14
CA ILE A 71 -19.25 -39.04 87.14
C ILE A 71 -17.95 -38.22 87.13
N VAL A 72 -16.83 -38.92 87.28
CA VAL A 72 -15.50 -38.39 87.08
C VAL A 72 -15.06 -38.74 85.66
N THR A 73 -14.70 -37.71 84.88
CA THR A 73 -14.20 -37.88 83.51
C THR A 73 -12.68 -37.76 83.47
N THR A 74 -12.02 -38.72 82.81
CA THR A 74 -10.58 -38.69 82.58
C THR A 74 -10.27 -38.82 81.09
N GLY A 75 -9.24 -38.11 80.62
CA GLY A 75 -8.90 -38.02 79.20
C GLY A 75 -9.35 -36.69 78.57
N ARG A 76 -8.64 -36.27 77.52
CA ARG A 76 -8.92 -35.05 76.76
C ARG A 76 -8.62 -35.30 75.28
N VAL A 77 -9.51 -34.83 74.41
CA VAL A 77 -9.30 -34.86 72.96
C VAL A 77 -8.47 -33.65 72.56
N ASN A 78 -7.33 -33.90 71.90
CA ASN A 78 -6.57 -32.84 71.24
C ASN A 78 -6.85 -32.90 69.74
N THR A 79 -7.75 -32.04 69.26
CA THR A 79 -8.16 -32.02 67.85
C THR A 79 -7.06 -31.48 66.93
N ALA A 80 -5.94 -30.97 67.44
CA ALA A 80 -4.81 -30.53 66.62
C ALA A 80 -3.85 -31.66 66.19
N VAL A 81 -4.06 -32.89 66.68
CA VAL A 81 -3.20 -34.03 66.33
C VAL A 81 -4.08 -35.21 65.89
N PRO A 82 -4.07 -35.57 64.60
CA PRO A 82 -4.84 -36.70 64.07
C PRO A 82 -4.42 -38.03 64.69
N LYS A 83 -5.30 -38.60 65.52
CA LYS A 83 -5.21 -39.94 66.12
C LYS A 83 -6.50 -40.23 66.90
N PRO A 84 -6.75 -41.49 67.30
CA PRO A 84 -7.80 -41.79 68.27
C PRO A 84 -7.45 -41.25 69.67
N TYR A 85 -8.47 -40.70 70.35
CA TYR A 85 -8.43 -40.28 71.76
C TYR A 85 -9.50 -41.02 72.55
N THR A 86 -9.22 -41.30 73.81
CA THR A 86 -10.15 -41.99 74.69
C THR A 86 -10.51 -41.12 75.89
N ILE A 87 -11.81 -40.97 76.13
CA ILE A 87 -12.38 -40.36 77.34
C ILE A 87 -12.99 -41.50 78.16
N THR A 88 -12.67 -41.56 79.46
CA THR A 88 -13.18 -42.57 80.39
C THR A 88 -14.09 -41.93 81.41
N TYR A 89 -15.21 -42.59 81.69
CA TYR A 89 -16.23 -42.18 82.65
C TYR A 89 -16.24 -43.19 83.80
N ASP A 90 -16.01 -42.68 85.01
CA ASP A 90 -15.97 -43.45 86.24
C ASP A 90 -16.99 -42.91 87.23
N VAL A 91 -17.69 -43.78 87.95
CA VAL A 91 -18.63 -43.36 89.00
C VAL A 91 -18.58 -44.33 90.17
N GLN A 92 -18.69 -43.79 91.39
CA GLN A 92 -18.73 -44.54 92.64
C GLN A 92 -20.01 -44.18 93.40
N ASP A 93 -20.66 -45.19 93.97
CA ASP A 93 -21.87 -45.05 94.78
C ASP A 93 -21.57 -44.52 96.20
N SER A 94 -22.60 -44.37 97.05
CA SER A 94 -22.42 -43.90 98.44
C SER A 94 -21.78 -44.92 99.38
N LYS A 95 -21.63 -46.18 98.95
CA LYS A 95 -21.02 -47.30 99.68
C LYS A 95 -19.60 -47.61 99.24
N GLY A 96 -19.09 -46.88 98.25
CA GLY A 96 -17.73 -47.05 97.74
C GLY A 96 -17.61 -48.10 96.63
N GLN A 97 -18.71 -48.58 96.05
CA GLN A 97 -18.67 -49.51 94.93
C GLN A 97 -18.59 -48.73 93.60
N SER A 98 -17.69 -49.15 92.71
CA SER A 98 -17.44 -48.48 91.43
C SER A 98 -18.06 -49.24 90.27
N ALA A 99 -18.67 -48.51 89.33
CA ALA A 99 -19.07 -49.07 88.04
C ALA A 99 -17.83 -49.52 87.25
N PRO A 100 -17.93 -50.55 86.39
CA PRO A 100 -16.96 -50.77 85.34
C PRO A 100 -16.80 -49.48 84.51
N PRO A 101 -15.57 -48.98 84.31
CA PRO A 101 -15.34 -47.77 83.54
C PRO A 101 -15.87 -47.92 82.11
N VAL A 102 -16.59 -46.91 81.63
CA VAL A 102 -17.03 -46.86 80.22
C VAL A 102 -16.17 -45.85 79.49
N ALA A 103 -15.74 -46.19 78.27
CA ALA A 103 -14.84 -45.37 77.48
C ALA A 103 -15.48 -44.96 76.15
N ARG A 104 -15.35 -43.68 75.79
CA ARG A 104 -15.66 -43.14 74.46
C ARG A 104 -14.36 -42.96 73.68
N THR A 105 -14.29 -43.52 72.47
CA THR A 105 -13.18 -43.29 71.55
C THR A 105 -13.59 -42.26 70.51
N VAL A 106 -12.81 -41.19 70.36
CA VAL A 106 -13.01 -40.12 69.38
C VAL A 106 -11.89 -40.19 68.36
N GLU A 107 -12.22 -40.32 67.08
CA GLU A 107 -11.22 -40.42 66.01
C GLU A 107 -11.01 -39.06 65.37
N VAL A 108 -9.85 -38.44 65.62
CA VAL A 108 -9.45 -37.20 64.94
C VAL A 108 -8.77 -37.59 63.63
N ARG A 109 -9.33 -37.16 62.50
CA ARG A 109 -8.78 -37.37 61.16
C ARG A 109 -8.53 -36.03 60.48
N ASP A 110 -7.58 -36.03 59.57
CA ASP A 110 -7.31 -34.91 58.68
C ASP A 110 -7.80 -35.25 57.27
N THR A 111 -8.85 -34.57 56.82
CA THR A 111 -9.44 -34.76 55.49
C THR A 111 -9.28 -33.53 54.61
N VAL A 112 -8.63 -32.48 55.11
CA VAL A 112 -8.47 -31.22 54.41
C VAL A 112 -7.19 -31.25 53.59
N ALA A 113 -7.26 -30.80 52.34
CA ALA A 113 -6.09 -30.71 51.48
C ALA A 113 -5.16 -29.55 51.90
N PRO A 114 -3.83 -29.67 51.69
CA PRO A 114 -2.89 -28.62 52.03
C PRO A 114 -3.16 -27.35 51.22
N THR A 115 -2.88 -26.18 51.81
CA THR A 115 -2.98 -24.90 51.11
C THR A 115 -1.69 -24.62 50.33
N LEU A 116 -1.80 -24.32 49.03
CA LEU A 116 -0.66 -23.91 48.20
C LEU A 116 -0.67 -22.41 47.92
N ASN A 117 0.45 -21.73 48.18
CA ASN A 117 0.70 -20.35 47.83
C ASN A 117 1.81 -20.26 46.77
N CYS A 118 1.46 -20.60 45.53
CA CYS A 118 2.41 -20.63 44.44
C CYS A 118 2.63 -19.24 43.83
N PRO A 119 3.87 -18.86 43.48
CA PRO A 119 4.11 -17.62 42.75
C PRO A 119 3.46 -17.68 41.36
N LYS A 120 3.01 -16.53 40.83
CA LYS A 120 2.44 -16.44 39.48
C LYS A 120 3.45 -16.88 38.41
N SER A 121 4.72 -16.50 38.57
CA SER A 121 5.80 -16.87 37.66
C SER A 121 7.13 -17.02 38.38
N ILE A 122 8.01 -17.85 37.82
CA ILE A 122 9.40 -18.02 38.26
C ILE A 122 10.32 -18.04 37.04
N GLU A 123 11.56 -17.58 37.22
CA GLU A 123 12.59 -17.62 36.19
C GLU A 123 13.73 -18.56 36.59
N VAL A 124 14.14 -19.40 35.66
CA VAL A 124 15.27 -20.33 35.82
C VAL A 124 16.21 -20.22 34.64
N LYS A 125 17.51 -20.43 34.87
CA LYS A 125 18.51 -20.49 33.80
C LYS A 125 18.66 -21.91 33.32
N ALA A 126 18.71 -22.11 31.99
CA ALA A 126 19.08 -23.40 31.43
C ALA A 126 20.57 -23.71 31.69
N GLU A 127 20.84 -24.99 31.93
CA GLU A 127 22.16 -25.60 32.00
C GLU A 127 22.79 -25.68 30.60
N SER A 128 24.03 -26.15 30.50
CA SER A 128 24.79 -26.22 29.24
C SER A 128 24.17 -27.16 28.19
N ASP A 129 23.25 -28.05 28.59
CA ASP A 129 22.50 -28.95 27.71
C ASP A 129 21.22 -28.31 27.14
N GLY A 130 20.92 -27.05 27.50
CA GLY A 130 19.72 -26.33 27.05
C GLY A 130 18.44 -26.67 27.82
N LEU A 131 18.56 -27.44 28.92
CA LEU A 131 17.46 -27.76 29.82
C LEU A 131 17.63 -27.00 31.15
N ALA A 132 16.52 -26.67 31.80
CA ALA A 132 16.51 -26.23 33.19
C ALA A 132 15.81 -27.27 34.05
N THR A 133 16.46 -27.64 35.15
CA THR A 133 15.86 -28.44 36.22
C THR A 133 15.04 -27.51 37.11
N VAL A 134 13.77 -27.83 37.34
CA VAL A 134 12.88 -27.04 38.19
C VAL A 134 12.57 -27.84 39.45
N THR A 135 13.15 -27.42 40.56
CA THR A 135 12.90 -28.04 41.87
C THR A 135 11.70 -27.39 42.57
N PRO A 136 10.70 -28.17 42.98
CA PRO A 136 9.60 -27.70 43.80
C PRO A 136 10.10 -27.11 45.13
N ALA A 137 9.64 -25.92 45.52
CA ALA A 137 9.96 -25.33 46.82
C ALA A 137 8.91 -25.74 47.87
N GLN A 138 9.28 -26.59 48.83
CA GLN A 138 8.36 -27.14 49.83
C GLN A 138 7.67 -26.07 50.69
N ASN A 139 8.26 -24.87 50.81
CA ASN A 139 7.69 -23.76 51.59
C ASN A 139 6.47 -23.08 50.92
N TRP A 140 6.05 -23.51 49.72
CA TRP A 140 4.81 -23.07 49.10
C TRP A 140 3.57 -23.81 49.57
N ALA A 141 3.73 -24.92 50.30
CA ALA A 141 2.63 -25.70 50.83
C ALA A 141 2.63 -25.61 52.36
N THR A 142 1.47 -25.32 52.92
CA THR A 142 1.24 -25.33 54.36
C THR A 142 -0.01 -26.11 54.66
N ASP A 143 0.04 -26.90 55.73
CA ASP A 143 -1.11 -27.63 56.23
C ASP A 143 -1.20 -27.42 57.76
N THR A 144 -2.43 -27.39 58.26
CA THR A 144 -2.72 -27.04 59.65
C THR A 144 -2.41 -28.19 60.61
N CYS A 145 -2.52 -29.43 60.14
CA CYS A 145 -2.61 -30.61 60.98
C CYS A 145 -1.64 -31.73 60.60
N SER A 146 -1.22 -31.78 59.34
CA SER A 146 -0.31 -32.77 58.81
C SER A 146 0.95 -32.14 58.23
N ALA A 147 2.06 -32.87 58.27
CA ALA A 147 3.26 -32.44 57.55
C ALA A 147 3.08 -32.65 56.04
N ILE A 148 3.65 -31.77 55.21
CA ILE A 148 3.75 -32.01 53.77
C ILE A 148 4.73 -33.15 53.51
N THR A 149 4.28 -34.24 52.90
CA THR A 149 5.09 -35.44 52.64
C THR A 149 5.50 -35.61 51.18
N GLY A 150 4.79 -34.97 50.24
CA GLY A 150 5.11 -34.98 48.82
C GLY A 150 4.97 -33.60 48.20
N PHE A 151 5.93 -33.21 47.35
CA PHE A 151 5.86 -31.99 46.56
C PHE A 151 6.54 -32.22 45.21
N GLU A 152 5.74 -32.35 44.15
CA GLU A 152 6.20 -32.77 42.83
C GLU A 152 5.76 -31.78 41.74
N SER A 153 6.51 -31.74 40.63
CA SER A 153 6.20 -30.93 39.45
C SER A 153 5.83 -31.83 38.26
N SER A 154 4.85 -31.42 37.45
CA SER A 154 4.45 -32.16 36.24
C SER A 154 5.52 -32.24 35.14
N ALA A 155 6.55 -31.39 35.21
CA ALA A 155 7.66 -31.37 34.26
C ALA A 155 8.97 -30.92 34.95
N PRO A 156 9.75 -31.86 35.52
CA PRO A 156 10.95 -31.53 36.31
C PRO A 156 12.13 -31.02 35.46
N ARG A 157 12.12 -31.25 34.14
CA ARG A 157 13.09 -30.70 33.18
C ARG A 157 12.39 -29.98 32.03
N LEU A 158 12.78 -28.75 31.78
CA LEU A 158 12.18 -27.88 30.75
C LEU A 158 13.22 -27.40 29.76
N THR A 159 12.87 -27.36 28.48
CA THR A 159 13.65 -26.65 27.44
C THR A 159 13.50 -25.13 27.58
N VAL A 160 14.45 -24.38 27.02
CA VAL A 160 14.37 -22.92 26.86
C VAL A 160 13.00 -22.46 26.35
N GLY A 161 12.50 -21.36 26.92
CA GLY A 161 11.17 -20.81 26.65
C GLY A 161 10.28 -20.82 27.89
N THR A 162 9.05 -20.36 27.72
CA THR A 162 8.08 -20.25 28.80
C THR A 162 7.11 -21.43 28.75
N LYS A 163 6.99 -22.16 29.87
CA LYS A 163 6.09 -23.32 30.00
C LYS A 163 5.29 -23.23 31.29
N THR A 164 4.04 -23.68 31.23
CA THR A 164 3.20 -23.86 32.43
C THR A 164 3.55 -25.18 33.09
N VAL A 165 3.93 -25.14 34.37
CA VAL A 165 4.22 -26.33 35.18
C VAL A 165 3.24 -26.40 36.33
N THR A 166 2.66 -27.59 36.54
CA THR A 166 1.74 -27.86 37.64
C THR A 166 2.53 -28.45 38.80
N TYR A 167 2.38 -27.86 39.99
CA TYR A 167 2.93 -28.41 41.23
C TYR A 167 1.81 -29.03 42.05
N THR A 168 2.08 -30.20 42.62
CA THR A 168 1.15 -30.95 43.47
C THR A 168 1.78 -31.19 44.82
N ALA A 169 1.10 -30.74 45.89
CA ALA A 169 1.46 -31.05 47.27
C ALA A 169 0.59 -32.16 47.82
N LYS A 170 1.19 -33.03 48.63
CA LYS A 170 0.52 -34.09 49.38
C LYS A 170 0.91 -34.01 50.85
N ASP A 171 -0.05 -34.05 51.75
CA ASP A 171 0.19 -34.11 53.20
C ASP A 171 0.41 -35.55 53.70
N ALA A 172 0.63 -35.72 55.00
CA ALA A 172 0.83 -37.02 55.64
C ALA A 172 -0.45 -37.87 55.73
N ALA A 173 -1.63 -37.26 55.69
CA ALA A 173 -2.92 -37.93 55.67
C ALA A 173 -3.31 -38.44 54.27
N GLY A 174 -2.63 -37.94 53.24
CA GLY A 174 -2.80 -38.33 51.84
C GLY A 174 -3.60 -37.36 50.99
N ASN A 175 -4.05 -36.23 51.55
CA ASN A 175 -4.81 -35.23 50.83
C ASN A 175 -3.90 -34.43 49.90
N GLN A 176 -4.44 -33.97 48.77
CA GLN A 176 -3.66 -33.35 47.70
C GLN A 176 -4.28 -32.04 47.22
N ALA A 177 -3.42 -31.09 46.89
CA ALA A 177 -3.79 -29.86 46.21
C ALA A 177 -2.76 -29.51 45.15
N SER A 178 -3.18 -28.81 44.09
CA SER A 178 -2.33 -28.47 42.94
C SER A 178 -2.49 -27.01 42.51
N CYS A 179 -1.41 -26.41 42.01
CA CYS A 179 -1.38 -25.07 41.45
C CYS A 179 -0.57 -25.08 40.13
N SER A 180 -0.76 -24.08 39.27
CA SER A 180 0.04 -23.93 38.04
C SER A 180 0.88 -22.65 38.10
N VAL A 181 2.15 -22.75 37.70
CA VAL A 181 3.13 -21.65 37.70
C VAL A 181 3.73 -21.51 36.30
N LEU A 182 3.90 -20.26 35.85
CA LEU A 182 4.60 -19.96 34.61
C LEU A 182 6.12 -19.99 34.84
N VAL A 183 6.82 -20.95 34.24
CA VAL A 183 8.27 -21.08 34.35
C VAL A 183 8.93 -20.56 33.07
N THR A 184 9.71 -19.48 33.19
CA THR A 184 10.50 -18.95 32.06
C THR A 184 11.94 -19.44 32.15
N VAL A 185 12.33 -20.30 31.21
CA VAL A 185 13.68 -20.81 31.08
C VAL A 185 14.48 -19.88 30.15
N ARG A 186 15.41 -19.12 30.72
CA ARG A 186 16.31 -18.24 29.96
C ARG A 186 17.51 -19.05 29.44
N SER A 187 17.89 -18.81 28.18
CA SER A 187 19.10 -19.40 27.62
C SER A 187 20.34 -19.02 28.44
N PRO A 188 21.30 -19.92 28.64
CA PRO A 188 22.63 -19.54 29.10
C PRO A 188 23.18 -18.53 28.08
N SER A 189 23.53 -17.34 28.55
CA SER A 189 24.04 -16.26 27.71
C SER A 189 25.29 -16.73 26.97
N GLY A 190 25.19 -16.85 25.63
CA GLY A 190 26.34 -17.10 24.76
C GLY A 190 26.31 -18.40 23.96
N ALA A 191 25.22 -18.69 23.22
CA ALA A 191 25.27 -19.52 22.02
C ALA A 191 23.99 -19.31 21.20
N LEU A 192 24.12 -18.63 20.06
CA LEU A 192 23.18 -18.82 18.96
C LEU A 192 23.48 -20.19 18.36
N PRO A 193 22.53 -21.14 18.23
CA PRO A 193 22.64 -22.15 17.21
C PRO A 193 21.90 -21.67 15.96
N ASP A 194 22.70 -21.57 14.92
CA ASP A 194 22.32 -21.56 13.52
C ASP A 194 21.23 -22.56 13.17
N ARG A 195 20.44 -22.17 12.17
CA ARG A 195 19.79 -23.00 11.14
C ARG A 195 19.67 -24.50 11.42
N ALA A 196 18.41 -24.94 11.53
CA ALA A 196 18.00 -26.23 10.96
C ALA A 196 16.64 -26.07 10.27
N MET A 197 16.68 -25.96 8.94
CA MET A 197 15.58 -26.50 8.13
C MET A 197 15.56 -28.01 8.37
N VAL A 198 14.48 -28.51 8.95
CA VAL A 198 14.10 -29.92 8.83
C VAL A 198 12.74 -29.94 8.15
N GLY A 199 12.78 -30.24 6.85
CA GLY A 199 11.62 -30.76 6.15
C GLY A 199 11.38 -32.20 6.57
N GLY A 200 10.11 -32.59 6.59
CA GLY A 200 9.71 -33.99 6.69
C GLY A 200 8.47 -34.20 7.55
N GLY A 201 7.38 -34.60 6.92
CA GLY A 201 6.35 -35.38 7.59
C GLY A 201 4.95 -34.80 7.53
N CYS A 202 4.30 -34.90 6.36
CA CYS A 202 2.85 -35.09 6.35
C CYS A 202 2.55 -36.37 7.13
N SER A 203 1.75 -36.28 8.18
CA SER A 203 0.99 -37.42 8.70
C SER A 203 -0.46 -37.00 8.76
N ALA A 204 -1.24 -37.67 7.91
CA ALA A 204 -2.69 -37.59 7.89
C ALA A 204 -3.24 -38.12 9.21
N ALA A 205 -4.12 -37.37 9.84
CA ALA A 205 -5.12 -37.89 10.76
C ALA A 205 -6.43 -37.15 10.50
N THR A 206 -7.40 -37.93 10.07
CA THR A 206 -8.78 -37.60 9.73
C THR A 206 -9.55 -36.98 10.89
N ARG A 207 -10.35 -35.93 10.64
CA ARG A 207 -11.83 -35.95 10.66
C ARG A 207 -12.41 -34.53 10.63
N GLY A 208 -13.28 -34.30 9.65
CA GLY A 208 -14.53 -33.55 9.83
C GLY A 208 -14.47 -32.02 9.77
N ALA A 209 -14.66 -31.45 8.58
CA ALA A 209 -15.70 -30.45 8.34
C ALA A 209 -15.73 -30.11 6.83
N ALA A 210 -16.90 -30.29 6.22
CA ALA A 210 -17.14 -30.08 4.80
C ALA A 210 -17.41 -28.58 4.50
N ALA A 211 -16.70 -28.03 3.52
CA ALA A 211 -17.11 -26.90 2.66
C ALA A 211 -16.06 -26.71 1.53
N PRO A 212 -16.39 -26.11 0.38
CA PRO A 212 -17.32 -26.58 -0.64
C PRO A 212 -16.58 -26.86 -1.97
N VAL A 213 -16.66 -28.10 -2.48
CA VAL A 213 -16.26 -28.42 -3.85
C VAL A 213 -17.46 -28.17 -4.77
N VAL A 214 -17.60 -26.94 -5.27
CA VAL A 214 -18.60 -26.64 -6.33
C VAL A 214 -18.02 -25.84 -7.51
N TRP A 215 -16.84 -25.21 -7.40
CA TRP A 215 -16.37 -24.32 -8.48
C TRP A 215 -15.42 -24.94 -9.52
N VAL A 216 -14.94 -26.16 -9.31
CA VAL A 216 -13.96 -26.80 -10.23
C VAL A 216 -14.62 -27.70 -11.29
N ALA A 217 -15.89 -28.10 -11.12
CA ALA A 217 -16.58 -29.00 -12.06
C ALA A 217 -17.14 -28.31 -13.33
N LEU A 218 -17.25 -26.98 -13.34
CA LEU A 218 -17.79 -26.22 -14.49
C LEU A 218 -16.74 -25.83 -15.55
N MET A 219 -15.44 -25.92 -15.23
CA MET A 219 -14.35 -25.58 -16.17
C MET A 219 -13.93 -26.77 -17.06
N LEU A 220 -14.34 -28.01 -16.76
CA LEU A 220 -13.93 -29.21 -17.49
C LEU A 220 -14.99 -29.80 -18.44
N LEU A 221 -16.19 -29.21 -18.52
CA LEU A 221 -17.23 -29.62 -19.47
C LEU A 221 -17.43 -28.65 -20.65
N TRP A 222 -16.56 -27.66 -20.81
CA TRP A 222 -16.56 -26.76 -21.98
C TRP A 222 -15.30 -26.95 -22.84
N ARG A 223 -14.96 -28.21 -23.15
CA ARG A 223 -13.86 -28.51 -24.08
C ARG A 223 -14.13 -29.63 -25.08
N ARG A 224 -15.40 -29.95 -25.35
CA ARG A 224 -15.77 -30.84 -26.47
C ARG A 224 -17.10 -30.44 -27.10
N ARG A 225 -17.04 -29.46 -28.01
CA ARG A 225 -17.81 -29.36 -29.27
C ARG A 225 -17.69 -27.94 -29.84
N MET A 226 -16.75 -27.73 -30.74
CA MET A 226 -16.89 -26.75 -31.82
C MET A 226 -16.71 -27.49 -33.15
N PRO A 227 -17.70 -27.47 -34.05
CA PRO A 227 -17.48 -27.74 -35.46
C PRO A 227 -16.93 -26.49 -36.15
N GLN A 228 -16.03 -26.72 -37.11
CA GLN A 228 -15.58 -25.73 -38.08
C GLN A 228 -16.76 -25.26 -38.94
N GLY A 229 -16.83 -23.96 -39.25
CA GLY A 229 -17.78 -23.47 -40.25
C GLY A 229 -18.08 -21.98 -40.16
N THR A 230 -17.41 -21.21 -41.01
CA THR A 230 -17.72 -19.87 -41.52
C THR A 230 -19.19 -19.41 -41.39
N ARG A 231 -19.40 -18.15 -40.94
CA ARG A 231 -19.99 -17.04 -41.76
C ARG A 231 -20.34 -15.81 -40.89
N ARG A 232 -19.90 -14.66 -41.40
CA ARG A 232 -20.44 -13.29 -41.28
C ARG A 232 -21.55 -13.06 -40.25
N PHE A 233 -21.27 -12.21 -39.26
CA PHE A 233 -22.29 -11.34 -38.66
C PHE A 233 -21.77 -9.91 -38.55
N GLY A 234 -22.69 -8.98 -38.80
CA GLY A 234 -22.45 -7.63 -39.25
C GLY A 234 -21.99 -6.66 -38.18
N ARG A 235 -21.33 -5.61 -38.68
CA ARG A 235 -20.94 -4.41 -37.94
C ARG A 235 -22.18 -3.75 -37.32
N VAL A 236 -22.25 -3.72 -35.98
CA VAL A 236 -23.04 -2.72 -35.26
C VAL A 236 -22.08 -1.62 -34.81
N LYS A 237 -22.20 -0.45 -35.44
CA LYS A 237 -21.57 0.79 -34.97
C LYS A 237 -22.34 1.26 -33.73
N LEU A 238 -21.70 1.26 -32.56
CA LEU A 238 -22.11 2.13 -31.46
C LEU A 238 -21.14 3.31 -31.40
N ARG A 239 -21.59 4.43 -31.97
CA ARG A 239 -21.11 5.78 -31.67
C ARG A 239 -21.94 6.29 -30.50
N GLY A 240 -21.30 6.76 -29.44
CA GLY A 240 -21.99 7.47 -28.37
C GLY A 240 -21.23 7.40 -27.06
N TRP A 241 -20.56 8.50 -26.73
CA TRP A 241 -20.01 8.76 -25.41
C TRP A 241 -21.10 8.60 -24.34
N GLY A 242 -20.79 7.82 -23.31
CA GLY A 242 -21.71 7.52 -22.21
C GLY A 242 -21.06 6.58 -21.20
N GLY A 243 -19.93 6.98 -20.64
CA GLY A 243 -19.22 6.25 -19.59
C GLY A 243 -19.07 7.10 -18.33
N ILE A 244 -20.15 7.71 -17.86
CA ILE A 244 -20.20 8.34 -16.53
C ILE A 244 -20.58 7.25 -15.53
N VAL A 245 -19.61 6.99 -14.64
CA VAL A 245 -19.70 6.43 -13.28
C VAL A 245 -21.11 6.04 -12.82
N ILE A 246 -21.35 4.74 -12.70
CA ILE A 246 -22.26 4.19 -11.70
C ILE A 246 -21.47 3.14 -10.92
N LEU A 247 -20.68 3.61 -9.95
CA LEU A 247 -20.45 2.85 -8.71
C LEU A 247 -21.75 2.97 -7.91
N GLY A 248 -22.77 2.26 -8.38
CA GLY A 248 -24.08 2.19 -7.75
C GLY A 248 -23.94 1.45 -6.43
N ALA A 249 -24.41 2.09 -5.37
CA ALA A 249 -24.51 1.53 -4.04
C ALA A 249 -25.11 0.11 -4.08
N LEU A 250 -24.28 -0.91 -3.84
CA LEU A 250 -24.78 -2.21 -3.40
C LEU A 250 -25.22 -2.04 -1.95
N ALA A 251 -26.47 -1.62 -1.77
CA ALA A 251 -27.19 -1.79 -0.52
C ALA A 251 -27.52 -3.28 -0.35
N ILE A 252 -26.54 -4.07 0.10
CA ILE A 252 -26.80 -5.41 0.62
C ILE A 252 -27.42 -5.21 2.01
N SER A 253 -28.73 -5.42 2.12
CA SER A 253 -29.43 -5.51 3.39
C SER A 253 -28.98 -6.78 4.13
N VAL A 254 -27.92 -6.66 4.92
CA VAL A 254 -27.48 -7.72 5.83
C VAL A 254 -28.27 -7.57 7.14
N PRO A 255 -28.84 -8.65 7.71
CA PRO A 255 -29.49 -8.58 9.00
C PRO A 255 -28.48 -8.13 10.07
N THR A 256 -28.78 -7.02 10.73
CA THR A 256 -28.06 -6.49 11.88
C THR A 256 -28.40 -7.33 13.11
N SER A 257 -27.61 -8.36 13.39
CA SER A 257 -27.55 -8.95 14.73
C SER A 257 -26.54 -8.14 15.55
N ALA A 258 -27.03 -7.29 16.46
CA ALA A 258 -26.20 -6.66 17.48
C ALA A 258 -25.81 -7.73 18.50
N GLN A 259 -24.58 -8.25 18.41
CA GLN A 259 -23.92 -8.93 19.52
C GLN A 259 -23.00 -7.91 20.20
N SER A 260 -23.03 -7.85 21.53
CA SER A 260 -22.08 -7.06 22.31
C SER A 260 -20.69 -7.65 22.13
N THR A 261 -19.84 -7.01 21.33
CA THR A 261 -18.42 -7.33 21.27
C THR A 261 -17.70 -6.47 22.30
N ASP A 262 -17.15 -7.10 23.34
CA ASP A 262 -16.23 -6.46 24.29
C ASP A 262 -14.89 -6.06 23.63
N ILE A 263 -14.64 -6.54 22.41
CA ILE A 263 -13.49 -6.13 21.58
C ILE A 263 -13.83 -4.82 20.84
N PRO A 264 -12.97 -3.78 20.91
CA PRO A 264 -13.16 -2.55 20.16
C PRO A 264 -13.26 -2.78 18.65
N ALA A 265 -13.96 -1.89 17.95
CA ALA A 265 -14.06 -1.94 16.50
C ALA A 265 -12.75 -1.49 15.84
N PHE A 266 -12.12 -2.35 15.04
CA PHE A 266 -10.97 -2.05 14.17
C PHE A 266 -11.02 -2.88 12.88
N GLU A 267 -10.16 -2.58 11.91
CA GLU A 267 -10.00 -3.39 10.70
C GLU A 267 -8.93 -4.44 10.94
N LEU A 268 -9.35 -5.71 11.03
CA LEU A 268 -8.41 -6.82 11.21
C LEU A 268 -7.56 -7.10 9.96
N GLU A 269 -8.08 -6.82 8.76
CA GLU A 269 -7.35 -7.10 7.52
C GLU A 269 -6.29 -6.02 7.22
N ARG A 270 -5.03 -6.44 7.07
CA ARG A 270 -3.88 -5.56 6.80
C ARG A 270 -3.50 -5.49 5.33
N LEU A 271 -3.73 -6.55 4.59
CA LEU A 271 -3.47 -6.64 3.16
C LEU A 271 -4.42 -5.75 2.39
N ARG A 272 -3.83 -4.98 1.50
CA ARG A 272 -4.55 -4.15 0.57
C ARG A 272 -4.14 -4.58 -0.80
N LEU A 273 -5.12 -4.86 -1.63
CA LEU A 273 -4.86 -5.19 -3.01
C LEU A 273 -4.51 -3.89 -3.72
N ASN A 274 -3.59 -3.98 -4.68
CA ASN A 274 -3.37 -2.93 -5.63
C ASN A 274 -4.54 -2.95 -6.65
N PRO A 275 -5.48 -1.98 -6.63
CA PRO A 275 -6.71 -2.08 -7.42
C PRO A 275 -6.45 -2.06 -8.94
N SER A 276 -5.37 -1.42 -9.38
CA SER A 276 -4.92 -1.45 -10.77
C SER A 276 -4.08 -2.67 -11.13
N GLY A 277 -3.54 -3.41 -10.14
CA GLY A 277 -2.71 -4.59 -10.35
C GLY A 277 -1.46 -4.37 -11.21
N MET A 278 -1.08 -3.11 -11.47
CA MET A 278 0.04 -2.75 -12.35
C MET A 278 1.35 -3.18 -11.69
N GLY A 279 2.06 -4.10 -12.35
CA GLY A 279 3.32 -4.67 -11.86
C GLY A 279 3.14 -5.67 -10.73
N SER A 280 2.36 -5.37 -9.68
CA SER A 280 2.10 -6.24 -8.54
C SER A 280 0.64 -6.17 -8.11
N TRP A 281 0.08 -7.29 -7.65
CA TRP A 281 -1.28 -7.34 -7.14
C TRP A 281 -1.37 -6.95 -5.66
N VAL A 282 -0.32 -7.12 -4.87
CA VAL A 282 -0.31 -6.83 -3.42
C VAL A 282 0.58 -5.66 -3.01
N LEU A 283 1.33 -5.07 -3.96
CA LEU A 283 2.19 -3.92 -3.74
C LEU A 283 1.91 -2.78 -4.73
N GLY A 284 2.12 -1.56 -4.25
CA GLY A 284 2.32 -0.41 -5.11
C GLY A 284 3.65 -0.47 -5.84
N THR A 285 3.64 -0.22 -7.15
CA THR A 285 4.85 -0.29 -7.99
C THR A 285 5.26 1.05 -8.58
N GLY A 286 4.54 2.15 -8.25
CA GLY A 286 4.72 3.45 -8.91
C GLY A 286 4.06 3.53 -10.29
N GLU A 287 3.74 2.39 -10.91
CA GLU A 287 3.12 2.32 -12.23
C GLU A 287 1.60 2.50 -12.13
N LEU A 288 1.06 3.40 -12.96
CA LEU A 288 -0.37 3.70 -13.04
C LEU A 288 -0.98 3.13 -14.32
N LEU A 289 -2.31 2.98 -14.30
CA LEU A 289 -3.11 2.73 -15.49
C LEU A 289 -2.91 3.83 -16.56
N PRO A 290 -2.90 3.48 -17.85
CA PRO A 290 -2.85 4.47 -18.93
C PRO A 290 -4.12 5.35 -18.94
N ALA A 291 -4.07 6.46 -19.69
CA ALA A 291 -5.23 7.32 -19.89
C ALA A 291 -6.42 6.53 -20.47
N GLY A 292 -7.56 6.55 -19.77
CA GLY A 292 -8.75 5.78 -20.14
C GLY A 292 -8.64 4.28 -19.88
N GLY A 293 -7.53 3.82 -19.31
CA GLY A 293 -7.38 2.46 -18.80
C GLY A 293 -8.24 2.25 -17.56
N TYR A 294 -8.72 1.02 -17.39
CA TYR A 294 -9.49 0.63 -16.21
C TYR A 294 -9.20 -0.82 -15.87
N ARG A 295 -9.41 -1.17 -14.60
CA ARG A 295 -9.36 -2.55 -14.11
C ARG A 295 -10.46 -2.75 -13.08
N LEU A 296 -11.12 -3.89 -13.14
CA LEU A 296 -12.06 -4.40 -12.15
C LEU A 296 -11.52 -5.76 -11.70
N ALA A 297 -11.58 -6.08 -10.42
CA ALA A 297 -11.10 -7.34 -9.91
C ALA A 297 -12.01 -7.90 -8.81
N LEU A 298 -12.13 -9.21 -8.81
CA LEU A 298 -12.74 -9.99 -7.75
C LEU A 298 -11.68 -10.90 -7.16
N ALA A 299 -11.44 -10.74 -5.87
CA ALA A 299 -10.48 -11.53 -5.10
C ALA A 299 -11.20 -12.28 -3.99
N GLY A 300 -10.70 -13.45 -3.63
CA GLY A 300 -10.97 -14.11 -2.36
C GLY A 300 -9.66 -14.38 -1.64
N HIS A 301 -9.62 -14.14 -0.34
CA HIS A 301 -8.49 -14.56 0.49
C HIS A 301 -8.94 -15.26 1.76
N TYR A 302 -8.13 -16.22 2.16
CA TYR A 302 -8.25 -17.00 3.37
C TYR A 302 -7.07 -16.72 4.28
N GLU A 303 -7.35 -16.56 5.57
CA GLU A 303 -6.38 -16.26 6.61
C GLU A 303 -6.47 -17.29 7.74
N ASN A 304 -5.31 -17.76 8.19
CA ASN A 304 -5.18 -18.64 9.35
C ASN A 304 -4.63 -17.90 10.56
N LYS A 305 -5.36 -17.94 11.67
CA LYS A 305 -5.06 -17.30 12.95
C LYS A 305 -4.66 -15.82 12.85
N PRO A 306 -5.44 -14.96 12.14
CA PRO A 306 -5.11 -13.53 12.05
C PRO A 306 -5.27 -12.77 13.37
N LEU A 307 -6.02 -13.30 14.35
CA LEU A 307 -6.15 -12.68 15.68
C LEU A 307 -5.94 -13.69 16.80
N ILE A 308 -4.86 -13.50 17.53
CA ILE A 308 -4.47 -14.30 18.69
C ILE A 308 -4.34 -13.32 19.87
N LEU A 309 -5.00 -13.63 20.98
CA LEU A 309 -4.97 -12.79 22.17
C LEU A 309 -4.04 -13.39 23.22
N TYR A 310 -3.26 -12.52 23.85
CA TYR A 310 -2.36 -12.87 24.94
C TYR A 310 -2.74 -12.01 26.16
N GLU A 311 -2.64 -12.60 27.35
CA GLU A 311 -2.84 -11.95 28.64
C GLU A 311 -1.59 -12.20 29.48
N GLU A 312 -0.91 -11.15 29.94
CA GLU A 312 0.39 -11.24 30.64
C GLU A 312 1.46 -12.11 29.91
N GLY A 313 1.41 -12.18 28.57
CA GLY A 313 2.32 -12.99 27.76
C GLY A 313 1.93 -14.48 27.64
N VAL A 314 0.84 -14.90 28.26
CA VAL A 314 0.24 -16.24 28.12
C VAL A 314 -0.80 -16.22 27.01
N LEU A 315 -0.84 -17.26 26.17
CA LEU A 315 -1.87 -17.40 25.15
C LEU A 315 -3.24 -17.56 25.81
N LEU A 316 -4.11 -16.56 25.66
CA LEU A 316 -5.50 -16.60 26.14
C LEU A 316 -6.39 -17.40 25.18
N GLY A 317 -6.18 -17.24 23.87
CA GLY A 317 -6.89 -18.01 22.84
C GLY A 317 -6.79 -17.40 21.45
N VAL A 318 -7.41 -18.05 20.46
CA VAL A 318 -7.44 -17.59 19.07
C VAL A 318 -8.82 -17.02 18.74
N VAL A 319 -8.99 -15.72 18.96
CA VAL A 319 -10.25 -14.98 18.72
C VAL A 319 -10.73 -15.11 17.27
N VAL A 320 -9.81 -15.07 16.30
CA VAL A 320 -10.11 -15.38 14.89
C VAL A 320 -9.08 -16.37 14.38
N ARG A 321 -9.52 -17.61 14.19
CA ARG A 321 -8.72 -18.76 13.74
C ARG A 321 -8.79 -18.95 12.23
N HIS A 322 -9.95 -18.72 11.63
CA HIS A 322 -10.18 -18.84 10.21
C HIS A 322 -10.98 -17.63 9.75
N ARG A 323 -10.53 -16.95 8.70
CA ARG A 323 -11.28 -15.87 8.07
C ARG A 323 -11.21 -15.99 6.56
N ALA A 324 -12.35 -15.86 5.90
CA ALA A 324 -12.46 -15.81 4.45
C ALA A 324 -13.13 -14.49 4.05
N THR A 325 -12.50 -13.77 3.13
CA THR A 325 -12.95 -12.44 2.69
C THR A 325 -12.96 -12.39 1.17
N ALA A 326 -14.03 -11.88 0.59
CA ALA A 326 -14.08 -11.49 -0.81
C ALA A 326 -13.79 -9.99 -0.94
N VAL A 327 -13.07 -9.57 -1.98
CA VAL A 327 -12.77 -8.17 -2.25
C VAL A 327 -13.16 -7.85 -3.68
N LEU A 328 -14.08 -6.90 -3.85
CA LEU A 328 -14.34 -6.26 -5.13
C LEU A 328 -13.47 -5.01 -5.20
N SER A 329 -12.63 -4.87 -6.22
CA SER A 329 -11.81 -3.68 -6.41
C SER A 329 -11.87 -3.17 -7.83
N GLY A 330 -11.61 -1.88 -8.04
CA GLY A 330 -11.45 -1.32 -9.36
C GLY A 330 -10.59 -0.06 -9.36
N ALA A 331 -10.02 0.26 -10.51
CA ALA A 331 -9.24 1.47 -10.75
C ALA A 331 -9.48 2.01 -12.16
N VAL A 332 -9.32 3.33 -12.30
CA VAL A 332 -9.39 4.06 -13.56
C VAL A 332 -8.22 5.04 -13.68
N GLY A 333 -7.59 5.08 -14.84
CA GLY A 333 -6.51 6.01 -15.18
C GLY A 333 -7.05 7.27 -15.86
N LEU A 334 -6.76 8.43 -15.30
CA LEU A 334 -7.18 9.76 -15.75
C LEU A 334 -5.97 10.56 -16.28
N GLY A 335 -6.02 10.94 -17.56
CA GLY A 335 -5.00 11.81 -18.18
C GLY A 335 -3.56 11.26 -18.14
N GLY A 336 -3.38 9.95 -17.89
CA GLY A 336 -2.06 9.30 -17.83
C GLY A 336 -1.17 9.73 -16.66
N ARG A 337 -1.71 10.49 -15.69
CA ARG A 337 -0.98 10.97 -14.51
C ARG A 337 -1.70 10.70 -13.20
N VAL A 338 -3.02 10.56 -13.22
CA VAL A 338 -3.83 10.33 -12.03
C VAL A 338 -4.50 8.97 -12.16
N GLU A 339 -4.55 8.22 -11.06
CA GLU A 339 -5.32 6.98 -10.94
C GLU A 339 -6.24 7.09 -9.74
N LEU A 340 -7.51 6.73 -9.95
CA LEU A 340 -8.49 6.61 -8.88
C LEU A 340 -8.86 5.15 -8.74
N GLY A 341 -8.86 4.65 -7.51
CA GLY A 341 -9.20 3.27 -7.18
C GLY A 341 -10.13 3.17 -5.99
N ALA A 342 -10.84 2.06 -5.92
CA ALA A 342 -11.68 1.70 -4.79
C ALA A 342 -11.61 0.19 -4.57
N GLN A 343 -11.74 -0.24 -3.31
CA GLN A 343 -11.96 -1.64 -2.96
C GLN A 343 -13.00 -1.76 -1.85
N VAL A 344 -13.83 -2.79 -1.94
CA VAL A 344 -14.92 -3.09 -1.02
C VAL A 344 -14.76 -4.55 -0.59
N PRO A 345 -14.25 -4.80 0.63
CA PRO A 345 -14.17 -6.13 1.19
C PRO A 345 -15.54 -6.58 1.73
N LEU A 346 -15.76 -7.88 1.73
CA LEU A 346 -16.91 -8.58 2.29
C LEU A 346 -16.39 -9.80 3.04
N VAL A 347 -16.46 -9.78 4.38
CA VAL A 347 -16.15 -10.95 5.19
C VAL A 347 -17.22 -11.98 4.90
N LEU A 348 -16.84 -13.15 4.41
CA LEU A 348 -17.75 -14.23 4.04
C LEU A 348 -18.00 -15.16 5.23
N SER A 349 -16.93 -15.46 5.96
CA SER A 349 -16.98 -16.23 7.20
C SER A 349 -15.79 -15.89 8.09
N GLN A 350 -16.00 -15.97 9.40
CA GLN A 350 -14.91 -16.07 10.35
C GLN A 350 -15.28 -16.98 11.52
N GLN A 351 -14.29 -17.65 12.09
CA GLN A 351 -14.45 -18.58 13.20
C GLN A 351 -13.24 -18.49 14.13
N GLY A 352 -13.45 -18.73 15.42
CA GLY A 352 -12.42 -18.67 16.45
C GLY A 352 -12.85 -19.43 17.70
N ASP A 353 -12.05 -19.29 18.75
CA ASP A 353 -12.33 -19.88 20.06
C ASP A 353 -13.41 -19.05 20.77
N ASP A 354 -14.28 -19.72 21.52
CA ASP A 354 -15.21 -19.03 22.42
C ASP A 354 -14.47 -18.65 23.71
N LEU A 355 -14.30 -17.35 23.90
CA LEU A 355 -13.60 -16.77 25.05
C LEU A 355 -14.57 -15.93 25.90
N THR A 356 -15.88 -16.15 25.77
CA THR A 356 -16.90 -15.40 26.51
C THR A 356 -16.75 -15.57 28.03
N ASP A 357 -16.39 -16.78 28.49
CA ASP A 357 -16.06 -17.06 29.90
C ASP A 357 -14.84 -16.27 30.42
N ARG A 358 -14.07 -15.68 29.52
CA ARG A 358 -12.89 -14.84 29.80
C ARG A 358 -13.15 -13.35 29.52
N GLY A 359 -14.41 -12.95 29.34
CA GLY A 359 -14.79 -11.56 29.08
C GLY A 359 -14.42 -11.05 27.68
N VAL A 360 -14.17 -11.95 26.73
CA VAL A 360 -13.84 -11.61 25.35
C VAL A 360 -14.97 -12.07 24.44
N GLY A 361 -15.77 -11.11 23.95
CA GLY A 361 -16.90 -11.39 23.07
C GLY A 361 -16.49 -12.03 21.73
N THR A 362 -17.33 -12.93 21.21
CA THR A 362 -17.09 -13.63 19.94
C THR A 362 -17.44 -12.75 18.73
N PRO A 363 -16.51 -12.53 17.79
CA PRO A 363 -16.81 -11.82 16.56
C PRO A 363 -17.87 -12.52 15.69
N GLN A 364 -18.68 -11.75 14.96
CA GLN A 364 -19.73 -12.26 14.07
C GLN A 364 -19.14 -13.20 13.01
N GLY A 365 -19.58 -14.46 12.95
CA GLY A 365 -19.00 -15.46 12.05
C GLY A 365 -19.55 -15.52 10.62
N GLY A 366 -20.63 -14.81 10.32
CA GLY A 366 -21.32 -14.82 9.02
C GLY A 366 -20.86 -13.76 8.03
N VAL A 367 -21.67 -13.51 6.99
CA VAL A 367 -21.39 -12.49 5.97
C VAL A 367 -21.52 -11.10 6.57
N ALA A 368 -20.49 -10.27 6.44
CA ALA A 368 -20.47 -8.91 6.96
C ALA A 368 -19.68 -7.95 6.04
N PRO A 369 -20.14 -6.71 5.85
CA PRO A 369 -19.41 -5.72 5.05
C PRO A 369 -18.06 -5.39 5.71
N GLY A 370 -17.00 -5.41 4.90
CA GLY A 370 -15.66 -4.97 5.28
C GLY A 370 -15.49 -3.45 5.22
N THR A 371 -14.33 -2.97 5.66
CA THR A 371 -13.95 -1.55 5.55
C THR A 371 -13.63 -1.17 4.09
N PRO A 372 -14.44 -0.33 3.41
CA PRO A 372 -14.11 0.11 2.07
C PRO A 372 -12.90 1.04 2.08
N LEU A 373 -12.14 1.04 0.98
CA LEU A 373 -10.97 1.88 0.80
C LEU A 373 -11.04 2.62 -0.53
N LEU A 374 -10.84 3.93 -0.49
CA LEU A 374 -10.69 4.79 -1.66
C LEU A 374 -9.21 5.13 -1.80
N THR A 375 -8.70 5.12 -3.03
CA THR A 375 -7.29 5.37 -3.34
C THR A 375 -7.18 6.40 -4.45
N ALA A 376 -6.34 7.41 -4.26
CA ALA A 376 -5.92 8.33 -5.32
C ALA A 376 -4.40 8.27 -5.45
N ARG A 377 -3.89 8.19 -6.69
CA ARG A 377 -2.45 8.17 -6.98
C ARG A 377 -2.10 9.17 -8.05
N LEU A 378 -0.92 9.76 -7.91
CA LEU A 378 -0.33 10.71 -8.84
C LEU A 378 1.04 10.18 -9.28
N SER A 379 1.23 9.99 -10.59
CA SER A 379 2.52 9.66 -11.18
C SER A 379 3.41 10.90 -11.18
N LEU A 380 4.55 10.81 -10.49
CA LEU A 380 5.61 11.82 -10.45
C LEU A 380 6.63 11.57 -11.56
N LEU A 381 7.13 10.33 -11.65
CA LEU A 381 8.01 9.85 -12.72
C LEU A 381 7.38 8.60 -13.34
N ALA A 382 7.65 8.37 -14.63
CA ALA A 382 7.21 7.14 -15.27
C ALA A 382 8.16 6.67 -16.37
N GLU A 383 8.51 5.38 -16.35
CA GLU A 383 9.47 4.80 -17.30
C GLU A 383 9.01 4.97 -18.76
N HIS A 384 7.70 4.92 -19.02
CA HIS A 384 7.15 5.15 -20.37
C HIS A 384 7.28 6.59 -20.87
N ARG A 385 7.50 7.57 -19.98
CA ARG A 385 7.83 8.94 -20.34
C ARG A 385 9.35 9.15 -20.48
N LYS A 386 10.11 8.05 -20.54
CA LYS A 386 11.57 8.01 -20.60
C LYS A 386 12.26 8.44 -19.29
N ASP A 387 11.54 8.41 -18.17
CA ASP A 387 12.15 8.54 -16.85
C ASP A 387 12.87 7.24 -16.45
N SER A 388 13.78 7.27 -15.46
CA SER A 388 14.56 6.09 -15.05
C SER A 388 13.81 5.08 -14.17
N VAL A 389 12.68 5.49 -13.60
CA VAL A 389 11.86 4.73 -12.64
C VAL A 389 10.40 5.15 -12.75
N ASP A 390 9.49 4.29 -12.30
CA ASP A 390 8.12 4.70 -11.99
C ASP A 390 8.05 5.15 -10.53
N LEU A 391 7.67 6.40 -10.29
CA LEU A 391 7.49 6.96 -8.96
C LEU A 391 6.10 7.57 -8.86
N SER A 392 5.33 7.17 -7.84
CA SER A 392 4.01 7.74 -7.58
C SER A 392 3.82 8.09 -6.12
N ALA A 393 3.13 9.20 -5.86
CA ALA A 393 2.57 9.52 -4.56
C ALA A 393 1.11 9.11 -4.50
N GLY A 394 0.69 8.50 -3.39
CA GLY A 394 -0.66 8.01 -3.17
C GLY A 394 -1.25 8.48 -1.85
N LEU A 395 -2.59 8.51 -1.82
CA LEU A 395 -3.37 8.64 -0.60
C LEU A 395 -4.49 7.61 -0.66
N SER A 396 -4.49 6.69 0.31
CA SER A 396 -5.61 5.76 0.53
C SER A 396 -6.38 6.17 1.77
N ALA A 397 -7.70 6.26 1.72
CA ALA A 397 -8.53 6.64 2.84
C ALA A 397 -9.72 5.70 2.99
N SER A 398 -10.01 5.33 4.23
CA SER A 398 -11.23 4.61 4.57
C SER A 398 -12.17 5.51 5.38
N PRO A 399 -13.46 5.59 5.03
CA PRO A 399 -14.43 6.44 5.74
C PRO A 399 -14.91 5.88 7.08
N GLY A 400 -14.37 4.75 7.58
CA GLY A 400 -14.86 4.14 8.83
C GLY A 400 -16.21 3.44 8.72
N LEU A 401 -16.58 3.04 7.50
CA LEU A 401 -17.74 2.18 7.23
C LEU A 401 -17.36 0.70 7.38
N GLY A 402 -18.36 -0.18 7.45
CA GLY A 402 -18.18 -1.63 7.60
C GLY A 402 -18.80 -2.18 8.88
N SER A 403 -18.46 -3.41 9.24
CA SER A 403 -19.02 -4.12 10.40
C SER A 403 -18.05 -4.13 11.58
N ALA A 404 -18.44 -3.50 12.69
CA ALA A 404 -17.67 -3.58 13.94
C ALA A 404 -17.66 -4.98 14.53
N SER A 405 -18.81 -5.67 14.53
CA SER A 405 -18.94 -7.02 15.07
C SER A 405 -18.12 -8.05 14.29
N ALA A 406 -17.76 -7.76 13.03
CA ALA A 406 -16.90 -8.60 12.21
C ALA A 406 -15.42 -8.16 12.18
N LEU A 407 -15.01 -7.23 13.05
CA LEU A 407 -13.65 -6.66 13.07
C LEU A 407 -13.24 -6.14 11.68
N ALA A 408 -14.14 -5.34 11.12
CA ALA A 408 -14.17 -4.95 9.72
C ALA A 408 -14.65 -3.49 9.58
N ARG A 409 -14.28 -2.63 10.54
CA ARG A 409 -14.66 -1.21 10.55
C ARG A 409 -13.58 -0.34 11.17
N GLU A 410 -12.95 0.52 10.38
CA GLU A 410 -11.95 1.48 10.88
C GLU A 410 -11.83 2.74 10.00
N LEU A 411 -11.77 3.91 10.63
CA LEU A 411 -11.41 5.18 9.97
C LEU A 411 -9.89 5.31 9.94
N HIS A 412 -9.30 5.40 8.76
CA HIS A 412 -7.86 5.58 8.61
C HIS A 412 -7.49 6.21 7.27
N ALA A 413 -6.28 6.77 7.20
CA ALA A 413 -5.67 7.28 5.97
C ALA A 413 -4.22 6.80 5.85
N ILE A 414 -3.75 6.62 4.62
CA ILE A 414 -2.39 6.19 4.29
C ILE A 414 -1.87 7.04 3.14
N PRO A 415 -1.17 8.14 3.42
CA PRO A 415 -0.23 8.70 2.45
C PRO A 415 0.91 7.71 2.21
N ASN A 416 1.27 7.47 0.95
CA ASN A 416 2.35 6.58 0.60
C ASN A 416 3.13 7.01 -0.65
N LEU A 417 4.37 6.54 -0.75
CA LEU A 417 5.22 6.65 -1.91
C LEU A 417 5.50 5.25 -2.45
N MET A 418 5.35 5.10 -3.76
CA MET A 418 5.55 3.83 -4.45
C MET A 418 6.60 4.04 -5.54
N LEU A 419 7.58 3.15 -5.58
CA LEU A 419 8.69 3.17 -6.53
C LEU A 419 8.78 1.83 -7.23
N GLY A 420 8.96 1.84 -8.54
CA GLY A 420 9.20 0.65 -9.33
C GLY A 420 10.28 0.88 -10.37
N ARG A 421 11.01 -0.20 -10.69
CA ARG A 421 11.97 -0.19 -11.77
C ARG A 421 11.97 -1.52 -12.50
N ARG A 422 11.93 -1.45 -13.83
CA ARG A 422 12.09 -2.62 -14.70
C ARG A 422 13.56 -2.93 -14.98
N PHE A 423 13.91 -4.21 -14.86
CA PHE A 423 15.18 -4.82 -15.19
C PHE A 423 14.94 -6.01 -16.13
N GLY A 424 14.81 -5.72 -17.42
CA GLY A 424 14.45 -6.72 -18.43
C GLY A 424 13.06 -7.32 -18.19
N ALA A 425 13.02 -8.60 -17.82
CA ALA A 425 11.78 -9.35 -17.55
C ALA A 425 11.29 -9.26 -16.10
N VAL A 426 12.05 -8.62 -15.20
CA VAL A 426 11.73 -8.50 -13.77
C VAL A 426 11.50 -7.03 -13.44
N ARG A 427 10.49 -6.75 -12.62
CA ARG A 427 10.27 -5.46 -11.98
C ARG A 427 10.56 -5.59 -10.50
N ALA A 428 11.37 -4.68 -9.97
CA ALA A 428 11.51 -4.46 -8.55
C ALA A 428 10.57 -3.35 -8.10
N SER A 429 9.99 -3.47 -6.91
CA SER A 429 9.04 -2.51 -6.37
C SER A 429 9.24 -2.29 -4.89
N LEU A 430 9.08 -1.04 -4.46
CA LEU A 430 9.11 -0.61 -3.07
C LEU A 430 7.86 0.26 -2.81
N ASP A 431 7.23 0.05 -1.66
CA ASP A 431 6.06 0.82 -1.19
C ASP A 431 6.30 1.23 0.26
N ALA A 432 6.18 2.52 0.56
CA ALA A 432 6.35 3.04 1.90
C ALA A 432 5.21 4.00 2.23
N GLY A 433 4.44 3.70 3.26
CA GLY A 433 3.26 4.48 3.63
C GLY A 433 3.14 4.70 5.13
N PHE A 434 2.53 5.81 5.52
CA PHE A 434 2.29 6.12 6.93
C PHE A 434 0.82 5.93 7.25
N MET A 435 0.49 4.95 8.08
CA MET A 435 -0.88 4.68 8.50
C MET A 435 -1.29 5.63 9.62
N LEU A 436 -2.29 6.47 9.34
CA LEU A 436 -2.94 7.39 10.25
C LEU A 436 -4.28 6.79 10.68
N ARG A 437 -4.43 6.46 11.96
CA ARG A 437 -5.67 5.92 12.54
C ARG A 437 -5.81 6.33 14.01
N PRO A 438 -7.04 6.33 14.57
CA PRO A 438 -7.24 6.52 16.00
C PRO A 438 -6.51 5.47 16.84
N ARG A 439 -6.13 5.84 18.07
CA ARG A 439 -5.58 4.89 19.04
C ARG A 439 -6.69 3.97 19.55
N ILE A 440 -6.50 2.66 19.46
CA ILE A 440 -7.45 1.64 19.93
C ILE A 440 -6.70 0.74 20.91
N ILE A 441 -7.23 0.58 22.12
CA ILE A 441 -6.64 -0.23 23.18
C ILE A 441 -7.38 -1.58 23.18
N LEU A 442 -6.68 -2.67 22.86
CA LEU A 442 -7.28 -4.00 22.79
C LEU A 442 -7.27 -4.72 24.15
N ASN A 443 -6.26 -4.45 24.98
CA ASN A 443 -6.16 -4.96 26.33
C ASN A 443 -5.47 -3.92 27.24
N ASN A 444 -5.90 -3.84 28.51
CA ASN A 444 -5.42 -2.85 29.48
C ASN A 444 -5.07 -3.50 30.83
N ASP A 445 -3.91 -4.15 30.91
CA ASP A 445 -3.48 -4.91 32.10
C ASP A 445 -2.35 -4.24 32.90
N ASP A 446 -2.33 -2.90 33.02
CA ASP A 446 -1.37 -2.08 33.79
C ASP A 446 0.15 -2.29 33.53
N ASN A 447 0.55 -3.31 32.77
CA ASN A 447 1.94 -3.78 32.61
C ASN A 447 2.33 -3.92 31.13
N ILE A 448 1.40 -4.29 30.24
CA ILE A 448 1.55 -4.33 28.77
C ILE A 448 0.21 -3.91 28.15
N GLN A 449 0.21 -2.93 27.23
CA GLN A 449 -0.98 -2.54 26.44
C GLN A 449 -0.78 -2.97 24.99
N ASP A 450 -1.66 -3.84 24.47
CA ASP A 450 -1.78 -4.10 23.04
C ASP A 450 -2.56 -2.94 22.42
N GLU A 451 -1.82 -2.02 21.81
CA GLU A 451 -2.36 -0.82 21.21
C GLU A 451 -2.27 -0.88 19.69
N LEU A 452 -3.37 -0.53 19.04
CA LEU A 452 -3.41 -0.26 17.62
C LEU A 452 -3.32 1.26 17.42
N GLY A 453 -2.36 1.71 16.62
CA GLY A 453 -2.17 3.14 16.35
C GLY A 453 -1.43 3.41 15.04
N HIS A 454 -0.82 4.58 14.93
CA HIS A 454 -0.01 4.93 13.77
C HIS A 454 1.08 3.89 13.47
N ALA A 455 1.27 3.56 12.20
CA ALA A 455 2.25 2.57 11.79
C ALA A 455 2.94 2.97 10.48
N LEU A 456 4.23 2.70 10.38
CA LEU A 456 4.95 2.76 9.11
C LEU A 456 4.71 1.45 8.38
N ARG A 457 4.13 1.51 7.18
CA ARG A 457 3.96 0.37 6.28
C ARG A 457 5.07 0.34 5.27
N LEU A 458 5.65 -0.84 5.08
CA LEU A 458 6.74 -1.08 4.16
C LEU A 458 6.43 -2.29 3.30
N GLY A 459 6.76 -2.20 2.02
CA GLY A 459 6.56 -3.25 1.04
C GLY A 459 7.76 -3.31 0.11
N ALA A 460 8.21 -4.51 -0.21
CA ALA A 460 9.23 -4.76 -1.21
C ALA A 460 8.87 -6.01 -2.00
N GLY A 461 9.04 -5.99 -3.32
CA GLY A 461 8.68 -7.13 -4.13
C GLY A 461 9.36 -7.19 -5.47
N LEU A 462 9.30 -8.38 -6.05
CA LEU A 462 9.73 -8.69 -7.40
C LEU A 462 8.55 -9.29 -8.15
N SER A 463 8.33 -8.84 -9.37
CA SER A 463 7.34 -9.45 -10.27
C SER A 463 7.87 -9.55 -11.68
N THR A 464 7.39 -10.52 -12.45
CA THR A 464 7.77 -10.66 -13.85
C THR A 464 6.91 -9.78 -14.75
N THR A 465 7.48 -9.21 -15.80
CA THR A 465 6.79 -8.34 -16.77
C THR A 465 6.40 -9.06 -18.07
N ALA A 466 6.30 -10.40 -18.06
CA ALA A 466 6.11 -11.20 -19.27
C ALA A 466 4.65 -11.21 -19.78
N GLU A 467 4.45 -11.36 -21.10
CA GLU A 467 3.13 -11.48 -21.75
C GLU A 467 2.41 -12.83 -21.45
N GLY A 468 3.06 -13.75 -20.73
CA GLY A 468 2.54 -15.09 -20.37
C GLY A 468 2.46 -15.31 -18.87
N LEU A 469 2.66 -16.56 -18.41
CA LEU A 469 2.68 -16.89 -16.98
C LEU A 469 3.76 -16.08 -16.26
N GLY A 470 3.33 -15.23 -15.34
CA GLY A 470 4.19 -14.41 -14.52
C GLY A 470 4.26 -14.89 -13.07
N GLY A 471 5.36 -14.55 -12.40
CA GLY A 471 5.56 -14.75 -10.97
C GLY A 471 5.52 -13.44 -10.20
N GLU A 472 5.11 -13.50 -8.95
CA GLU A 472 5.16 -12.39 -8.00
C GLU A 472 5.65 -12.89 -6.65
N VAL A 473 6.59 -12.16 -6.05
CA VAL A 473 7.03 -12.35 -4.66
C VAL A 473 7.02 -10.99 -3.98
N ALA A 474 6.41 -10.90 -2.82
CA ALA A 474 6.25 -9.67 -2.07
C ALA A 474 6.48 -9.91 -0.58
N ALA A 475 7.25 -9.03 0.05
CA ALA A 475 7.34 -8.89 1.49
C ALA A 475 6.61 -7.61 1.87
N ILE A 476 5.51 -7.73 2.62
CA ILE A 476 4.73 -6.58 3.11
C ILE A 476 4.73 -6.61 4.63
N GLY A 477 4.92 -5.46 5.26
CA GLY A 477 4.96 -5.39 6.71
C GLY A 477 4.60 -4.02 7.24
N SER A 478 4.55 -3.95 8.55
CA SER A 478 4.31 -2.70 9.26
C SER A 478 5.09 -2.67 10.56
N VAL A 479 5.73 -1.54 10.77
CA VAL A 479 6.43 -1.18 12.00
C VAL A 479 5.53 -0.21 12.76
N PRO A 480 4.96 -0.61 13.89
CA PRO A 480 4.10 0.27 14.67
C PRO A 480 4.90 1.38 15.34
N LEU A 481 4.27 2.53 15.56
CA LEU A 481 4.85 3.65 16.32
C LEU A 481 4.38 3.67 17.78
N GLN A 482 3.36 2.86 18.10
CA GLN A 482 2.88 2.60 19.45
C GLN A 482 3.28 1.17 19.85
N ARG A 483 2.82 0.75 21.03
CA ARG A 483 3.06 -0.57 21.61
C ARG A 483 2.16 -1.63 20.94
N GLU A 484 2.33 -1.80 19.62
CA GLU A 484 1.78 -2.93 18.85
C GLU A 484 2.90 -3.95 18.58
N GLY A 485 2.53 -5.18 18.27
CA GLY A 485 3.46 -6.13 17.63
C GLY A 485 3.91 -5.66 16.24
N TYR A 486 5.04 -6.19 15.75
CA TYR A 486 5.40 -6.04 14.34
C TYR A 486 4.62 -7.04 13.46
N SER A 487 4.51 -6.72 12.17
CA SER A 487 3.90 -7.61 11.17
C SER A 487 4.75 -7.65 9.93
N LEU A 488 4.96 -8.86 9.41
CA LEU A 488 5.61 -9.11 8.14
C LEU A 488 4.93 -10.32 7.48
N GLU A 489 4.46 -10.16 6.26
CA GLU A 489 3.98 -11.25 5.42
C GLU A 489 4.87 -11.42 4.20
N LEU A 490 5.22 -12.67 3.93
CA LEU A 490 5.95 -13.09 2.74
C LEU A 490 4.98 -13.82 1.82
N LEU A 491 4.65 -13.21 0.69
CA LEU A 491 3.71 -13.70 -0.30
C LEU A 491 4.46 -14.09 -1.57
N GLY A 492 4.08 -15.21 -2.16
CA GLY A 492 4.60 -15.69 -3.44
C GLY A 492 3.48 -16.30 -4.27
N GLY A 493 3.51 -16.10 -5.57
CA GLY A 493 2.44 -16.59 -6.43
C GLY A 493 2.67 -16.40 -7.91
N VAL A 494 1.60 -16.66 -8.64
CA VAL A 494 1.55 -16.63 -10.09
C VAL A 494 0.43 -15.74 -10.59
N ARG A 495 0.65 -15.16 -11.76
CA ARG A 495 -0.29 -14.30 -12.47
C ARG A 495 -0.33 -14.76 -13.92
N LEU A 496 -1.53 -15.08 -14.39
CA LEU A 496 -1.76 -15.65 -15.71
C LEU A 496 -2.67 -14.71 -16.50
N PRO A 497 -2.13 -13.91 -17.42
CA PRO A 497 -2.94 -13.19 -18.40
C PRO A 497 -3.63 -14.21 -19.32
N VAL A 498 -4.94 -14.02 -19.53
CA VAL A 498 -5.80 -14.85 -20.39
C VAL A 498 -6.39 -13.92 -21.45
N GLY A 499 -5.67 -13.76 -22.57
CA GLY A 499 -5.98 -12.77 -23.59
C GLY A 499 -5.62 -11.35 -23.14
N GLU A 500 -6.23 -10.34 -23.75
CA GLU A 500 -5.87 -8.92 -23.51
C GLU A 500 -6.58 -8.27 -22.32
N LEU A 501 -7.67 -8.87 -21.85
CA LEU A 501 -8.58 -8.23 -20.88
C LEU A 501 -8.68 -8.96 -19.55
N LEU A 502 -8.37 -10.25 -19.48
CA LEU A 502 -8.56 -11.06 -18.27
C LEU A 502 -7.20 -11.48 -17.71
N GLU A 503 -7.05 -11.46 -16.39
CA GLU A 503 -5.90 -11.99 -15.68
C GLU A 503 -6.38 -12.80 -14.48
N VAL A 504 -5.86 -14.02 -14.31
CA VAL A 504 -6.12 -14.90 -13.17
C VAL A 504 -4.87 -14.98 -12.32
N GLN A 505 -5.00 -14.87 -11.01
CA GLN A 505 -3.87 -14.67 -10.12
C GLN A 505 -4.08 -15.43 -8.82
N GLY A 506 -3.00 -16.00 -8.30
CA GLY A 506 -3.01 -16.80 -7.09
C GLY A 506 -1.72 -16.65 -6.32
N LEU A 507 -1.82 -16.18 -5.08
CA LEU A 507 -0.69 -15.97 -4.18
C LEU A 507 -0.93 -16.74 -2.89
N THR A 508 0.14 -17.16 -2.25
CA THR A 508 0.10 -17.75 -0.91
C THR A 508 1.30 -17.30 -0.11
N GLY A 509 1.22 -17.38 1.20
CA GLY A 509 2.33 -16.94 2.02
C GLY A 509 2.14 -17.16 3.51
N LEU A 510 3.12 -16.69 4.24
CA LEU A 510 3.23 -16.83 5.68
C LEU A 510 3.38 -15.45 6.31
N GLY A 511 2.76 -15.27 7.48
CA GLY A 511 2.98 -14.09 8.31
C GLY A 511 3.83 -14.38 9.54
N LEU A 512 4.65 -13.41 9.87
CA LEU A 512 5.61 -13.36 10.96
C LEU A 512 5.30 -12.14 11.83
N GLY A 513 5.37 -12.34 13.13
CA GLY A 513 4.97 -11.32 14.11
C GLY A 513 3.71 -11.71 14.87
N ASN A 514 3.33 -10.84 15.79
CA ASN A 514 2.25 -11.02 16.75
C ASN A 514 1.21 -9.89 16.68
N ALA A 515 1.39 -8.94 15.75
CA ALA A 515 0.45 -7.84 15.59
C ALA A 515 -0.93 -8.36 15.12
N PRO A 516 -2.03 -7.83 15.67
CA PRO A 516 -3.38 -8.14 15.21
C PRO A 516 -3.52 -7.99 13.69
N GLY A 517 -4.14 -8.97 13.06
CA GLY A 517 -4.32 -9.01 11.60
C GLY A 517 -3.16 -9.63 10.83
N THR A 518 -2.16 -10.19 11.51
CA THR A 518 -1.04 -10.90 10.87
C THR A 518 -1.36 -12.39 10.81
N PRO A 519 -1.78 -12.93 9.65
CA PRO A 519 -2.11 -14.34 9.56
C PRO A 519 -0.85 -15.21 9.60
N ARG A 520 -0.92 -16.38 10.24
CA ARG A 520 0.18 -17.37 10.15
C ARG A 520 0.35 -17.92 8.73
N PHE A 521 -0.76 -18.00 8.00
CA PHE A 521 -0.80 -18.44 6.62
C PHE A 521 -1.92 -17.71 5.87
N ARG A 522 -1.65 -17.38 4.61
CA ARG A 522 -2.62 -16.78 3.69
C ARG A 522 -2.66 -17.50 2.36
N LEU A 523 -3.87 -17.60 1.80
CA LEU A 523 -4.12 -17.94 0.41
C LEU A 523 -4.96 -16.84 -0.24
N LEU A 524 -4.56 -16.41 -1.42
CA LEU A 524 -5.19 -15.37 -2.24
C LEU A 524 -5.47 -15.94 -3.62
N LEU A 525 -6.69 -15.80 -4.10
CA LEU A 525 -7.09 -16.18 -5.46
C LEU A 525 -7.94 -15.06 -6.03
N GLY A 526 -7.74 -14.71 -7.29
CA GLY A 526 -8.53 -13.64 -7.89
C GLY A 526 -8.50 -13.65 -9.41
N MET A 527 -9.41 -12.86 -9.95
CA MET A 527 -9.45 -12.53 -11.37
C MET A 527 -9.60 -11.03 -11.53
N SER A 528 -8.96 -10.49 -12.55
CA SER A 528 -9.07 -9.09 -12.93
C SER A 528 -9.49 -8.97 -14.38
N PHE A 529 -10.39 -8.06 -14.67
CA PHE A 529 -10.83 -7.69 -16.00
C PHE A 529 -10.53 -6.22 -16.28
N GLY A 530 -9.94 -5.88 -17.42
CA GLY A 530 -9.82 -4.50 -17.84
C GLY A 530 -8.77 -4.22 -18.90
N LYS A 531 -8.80 -3.00 -19.44
CA LYS A 531 -7.84 -2.52 -20.42
C LYS A 531 -6.63 -1.94 -19.71
N VAL A 532 -5.65 -2.80 -19.44
CA VAL A 532 -4.41 -2.45 -18.74
C VAL A 532 -3.20 -2.33 -19.65
N ALA A 533 -3.26 -2.89 -20.86
CA ALA A 533 -2.21 -2.75 -21.85
C ALA A 533 -2.13 -1.30 -22.35
N ARG A 534 -0.92 -0.71 -22.31
CA ARG A 534 -0.60 0.45 -23.13
C ARG A 534 -0.55 -0.02 -24.59
N PRO A 535 -0.99 0.79 -25.58
CA PRO A 535 -0.79 0.45 -26.98
C PRO A 535 0.68 0.05 -27.19
N ARG A 536 0.92 -1.16 -27.68
CA ARG A 536 2.27 -1.65 -27.96
C ARG A 536 2.88 -0.73 -29.02
N GLU A 537 4.04 -0.15 -28.75
CA GLU A 537 4.86 0.42 -29.82
C GLU A 537 5.21 -0.76 -30.74
N PRO A 538 4.84 -0.72 -32.03
CA PRO A 538 5.11 -1.83 -32.94
C PRO A 538 6.63 -2.07 -32.96
N SER A 539 7.04 -3.33 -32.86
CA SER A 539 8.45 -3.71 -32.93
C SER A 539 9.04 -3.26 -34.27
N LEU A 540 10.36 -3.05 -34.35
CA LEU A 540 11.02 -2.69 -35.62
C LEU A 540 10.74 -3.72 -36.74
N GLU A 541 10.52 -4.99 -36.39
CA GLU A 541 10.11 -6.05 -37.33
C GLU A 541 8.62 -5.95 -37.72
N GLU A 542 7.72 -5.57 -36.80
CA GLU A 542 6.31 -5.29 -37.11
C GLU A 542 6.13 -3.97 -37.89
N GLN A 543 6.99 -2.98 -37.66
CA GLN A 543 7.05 -1.74 -38.45
C GLN A 543 7.48 -2.04 -39.88
N ALA A 544 8.48 -2.91 -40.07
CA ALA A 544 8.90 -3.39 -41.38
C ALA A 544 7.82 -4.25 -42.08
N SER A 545 6.97 -4.93 -41.30
CA SER A 545 5.86 -5.73 -41.85
C SER A 545 4.65 -4.89 -42.25
N GLN A 546 4.41 -3.77 -41.53
CA GLN A 546 3.32 -2.83 -41.82
C GLN A 546 3.60 -1.91 -43.01
N GLU A 547 4.87 -1.72 -43.40
CA GLU A 547 5.24 -1.08 -44.66
C GLU A 547 4.81 -1.88 -45.90
N MET A 548 4.49 -3.17 -45.76
CA MET A 548 4.13 -4.01 -46.90
C MET A 548 2.64 -3.95 -47.28
N ASP A 549 1.79 -3.34 -46.45
CA ASP A 549 0.33 -3.24 -46.66
C ASP A 549 -0.19 -1.80 -46.89
N ASP A 550 0.67 -0.78 -46.80
CA ASP A 550 0.30 0.62 -47.07
C ASP A 550 1.07 1.15 -48.28
N PRO A 551 0.57 0.94 -49.51
CA PRO A 551 1.26 1.41 -50.71
C PRO A 551 1.31 2.93 -50.73
N ASP A 552 2.42 3.49 -51.17
CA ASP A 552 2.51 4.88 -51.63
C ASP A 552 1.94 4.93 -53.06
N ARG A 553 0.71 5.47 -53.22
CA ARG A 553 -0.06 5.35 -54.47
C ARG A 553 0.43 6.30 -55.54
N ASP A 554 0.71 7.55 -55.19
CA ASP A 554 1.19 8.59 -56.12
C ASP A 554 2.72 8.73 -56.15
N ARG A 555 3.42 8.00 -55.27
CA ARG A 555 4.88 7.81 -55.25
C ARG A 555 5.65 9.07 -54.89
N ASP A 556 5.11 9.90 -54.01
CA ASP A 556 5.77 11.11 -53.55
C ASP A 556 6.66 10.91 -52.31
N GLY A 557 6.68 9.69 -51.76
CA GLY A 557 7.42 9.33 -50.55
C GLY A 557 6.61 9.49 -49.25
N VAL A 558 5.33 9.82 -49.32
CA VAL A 558 4.36 9.91 -48.23
C VAL A 558 3.37 8.75 -48.39
N LEU A 559 3.27 7.89 -47.37
CA LEU A 559 2.36 6.74 -47.45
C LEU A 559 0.89 7.18 -47.42
N ASN A 560 0.00 6.49 -48.16
CA ASN A 560 -1.43 6.83 -48.26
C ASN A 560 -2.12 7.10 -46.91
N ARG A 561 -1.72 6.41 -45.81
CA ARG A 561 -2.33 6.61 -44.49
C ARG A 561 -2.00 7.96 -43.83
N VAL A 562 -0.88 8.57 -44.21
CA VAL A 562 -0.40 9.87 -43.71
C VAL A 562 -0.43 10.96 -44.78
N ASP A 563 -0.74 10.57 -46.01
CA ASP A 563 -0.99 11.46 -47.14
C ASP A 563 -2.39 12.11 -47.03
N ALA A 564 -2.43 13.43 -47.15
CA ALA A 564 -3.65 14.22 -47.20
C ALA A 564 -4.24 14.28 -48.63
N CYS A 565 -3.43 14.00 -49.65
CA CYS A 565 -3.77 13.93 -51.05
C CYS A 565 -3.29 12.60 -51.68
N PRO A 566 -3.82 11.42 -51.28
CA PRO A 566 -3.24 10.10 -51.61
C PRO A 566 -3.25 9.69 -53.09
N ASP A 567 -3.72 10.55 -53.98
CA ASP A 567 -3.81 10.32 -55.42
C ASP A 567 -3.04 11.40 -56.21
N GLU A 568 -2.39 12.38 -55.54
CA GLU A 568 -1.73 13.52 -56.15
C GLU A 568 -0.38 13.80 -55.46
N PRO A 569 0.75 13.67 -56.16
CA PRO A 569 2.05 13.72 -55.52
C PRO A 569 2.38 15.11 -54.97
N GLY A 570 2.86 15.17 -53.73
CA GLY A 570 3.27 16.41 -53.08
C GLY A 570 4.42 16.24 -52.09
N PRO A 571 5.02 17.35 -51.63
CA PRO A 571 6.12 17.27 -50.68
C PRO A 571 5.62 16.78 -49.30
N ALA A 572 6.46 16.01 -48.61
CA ALA A 572 6.20 15.58 -47.23
C ALA A 572 5.91 16.75 -46.25
N SER A 573 6.47 17.94 -46.52
CA SER A 573 6.17 19.17 -45.76
C SER A 573 4.69 19.57 -45.80
N ARG A 574 3.96 19.14 -46.83
CA ARG A 574 2.53 19.36 -47.03
C ARG A 574 1.67 18.12 -46.80
N ARG A 575 2.22 17.07 -46.18
CA ARG A 575 1.56 15.77 -46.01
C ARG A 575 1.07 15.23 -47.36
N GLY A 576 1.95 15.24 -48.36
CA GLY A 576 1.70 14.66 -49.69
C GLY A 576 0.82 15.50 -50.62
N CYS A 577 0.34 16.67 -50.20
CA CYS A 577 -0.44 17.52 -51.10
C CYS A 577 0.42 18.38 -52.05
N PRO A 578 0.06 18.47 -53.35
CA PRO A 578 0.79 19.25 -54.34
C PRO A 578 0.83 20.74 -53.98
N VAL A 579 1.86 21.41 -54.47
CA VAL A 579 1.95 22.88 -54.38
C VAL A 579 1.13 23.46 -55.52
N LEU A 580 0.13 24.28 -55.21
CA LEU A 580 -0.68 24.96 -56.20
C LEU A 580 0.05 26.19 -56.77
N ASP A 581 -0.05 26.30 -58.09
CA ASP A 581 0.31 27.45 -58.91
C ASP A 581 -0.88 27.60 -59.88
N SER A 582 -1.87 28.36 -59.45
CA SER A 582 -3.23 28.38 -60.00
C SER A 582 -3.30 29.07 -61.38
N ASP A 583 -2.36 29.94 -61.72
CA ASP A 583 -2.26 30.60 -63.02
C ASP A 583 -1.02 30.22 -63.84
N GLY A 584 -0.13 29.41 -63.29
CA GLY A 584 0.96 28.74 -64.00
C GLY A 584 2.13 29.66 -64.35
N ASP A 585 2.34 30.73 -63.58
CA ASP A 585 3.38 31.71 -63.86
C ASP A 585 4.75 31.36 -63.23
N GLY A 586 4.81 30.27 -62.47
CA GLY A 586 6.00 29.79 -61.79
C GLY A 586 6.18 30.35 -60.37
N VAL A 587 5.22 31.11 -59.86
CA VAL A 587 5.11 31.54 -58.46
C VAL A 587 3.96 30.75 -57.81
N VAL A 588 4.25 30.12 -56.68
CA VAL A 588 3.24 29.29 -55.97
C VAL A 588 2.20 30.19 -55.31
N ASP A 589 0.94 29.75 -55.22
CA ASP A 589 -0.21 30.55 -54.72
C ASP A 589 0.04 31.25 -53.36
N GLU A 590 0.85 30.65 -52.48
CA GLU A 590 1.19 31.22 -51.17
C GLU A 590 2.22 32.37 -51.24
N LYS A 591 3.02 32.42 -52.31
CA LYS A 591 4.02 33.46 -52.59
C LYS A 591 3.56 34.41 -53.70
N ASP A 592 2.39 34.17 -54.27
CA ASP A 592 1.80 34.96 -55.34
C ASP A 592 0.82 36.01 -54.76
N GLN A 593 1.03 37.28 -55.09
CA GLN A 593 0.14 38.38 -54.73
C GLN A 593 -1.10 38.45 -55.62
N CYS A 594 -1.03 37.82 -56.80
CA CYS A 594 -2.08 37.73 -57.79
C CYS A 594 -2.37 36.26 -58.23
N PRO A 595 -2.73 35.31 -57.32
CA PRO A 595 -2.78 33.85 -57.58
C PRO A 595 -3.70 33.33 -58.70
N ASN A 596 -4.39 34.21 -59.43
CA ASN A 596 -5.31 33.82 -60.51
C ASN A 596 -5.06 34.65 -61.79
N LYS A 597 -3.91 35.33 -61.89
CA LYS A 597 -3.53 36.18 -63.01
C LYS A 597 -2.02 36.11 -63.21
N ALA A 598 -1.62 35.29 -64.19
CA ALA A 598 -0.22 35.08 -64.50
C ALA A 598 0.57 36.39 -64.62
N GLY A 599 1.62 36.49 -63.82
CA GLY A 599 2.55 37.60 -63.78
C GLY A 599 3.98 37.17 -63.99
N ILE A 600 4.90 37.90 -63.37
CA ILE A 600 6.32 37.56 -63.36
C ILE A 600 6.82 37.47 -61.93
N VAL A 601 7.85 36.65 -61.73
CA VAL A 601 8.49 36.43 -60.42
C VAL A 601 8.90 37.74 -59.76
N GLU A 602 9.46 38.70 -60.51
CA GLU A 602 9.91 40.00 -59.98
C GLU A 602 8.79 40.82 -59.32
N MET A 603 7.55 40.60 -59.73
CA MET A 603 6.36 41.28 -59.22
C MET A 603 5.50 40.38 -58.33
N ALA A 604 6.13 39.35 -57.72
CA ALA A 604 5.45 38.40 -56.85
C ALA A 604 4.20 37.77 -57.50
N GLY A 605 4.32 37.38 -58.77
CA GLY A 605 3.26 36.73 -59.55
C GLY A 605 2.22 37.68 -60.14
N CYS A 606 2.39 39.00 -59.99
CA CYS A 606 1.46 39.97 -60.57
C CYS A 606 1.79 40.39 -62.02
N PRO A 607 0.76 40.65 -62.87
CA PRO A 607 0.95 41.16 -64.22
C PRO A 607 1.68 42.52 -64.24
N LEU A 608 2.47 42.73 -65.29
CA LEU A 608 3.12 44.02 -65.53
C LEU A 608 2.08 45.13 -65.76
N LYS A 609 2.35 46.30 -65.16
CA LYS A 609 1.57 47.51 -65.34
C LYS A 609 2.41 48.55 -66.09
N ASP A 610 1.76 49.29 -66.97
CA ASP A 610 2.28 50.47 -67.64
C ASP A 610 1.23 51.56 -67.42
N THR A 611 1.50 52.45 -66.47
CA THR A 611 0.53 53.42 -65.93
C THR A 611 0.34 54.61 -66.84
N ASP A 612 1.38 55.04 -67.56
CA ASP A 612 1.33 56.21 -68.42
C ASP A 612 1.31 55.89 -69.93
N GLY A 613 1.50 54.61 -70.28
CA GLY A 613 1.31 54.06 -71.62
C GLY A 613 2.48 54.33 -72.56
N ASP A 614 3.68 54.52 -72.02
CA ASP A 614 4.88 54.88 -72.79
C ASP A 614 5.71 53.69 -73.28
N THR A 615 5.24 52.46 -73.02
CA THR A 615 5.87 51.16 -73.33
C THR A 615 7.03 50.76 -72.42
N VAL A 616 7.34 51.54 -71.39
CA VAL A 616 8.23 51.19 -70.29
C VAL A 616 7.36 50.78 -69.10
N TRP A 617 7.53 49.54 -68.65
CA TRP A 617 6.74 49.02 -67.53
C TRP A 617 7.06 49.76 -66.22
N ASP A 618 6.04 49.98 -65.38
CA ASP A 618 6.12 50.72 -64.10
C ASP A 618 7.33 50.34 -63.22
N HIS A 619 7.77 49.09 -63.24
CA HIS A 619 8.89 48.59 -62.42
C HIS A 619 10.29 48.89 -63.00
N LEU A 620 10.36 49.41 -64.23
CA LEU A 620 11.57 49.82 -64.94
C LEU A 620 11.52 51.31 -65.35
N ASP A 621 10.41 51.98 -65.07
CA ASP A 621 10.15 53.36 -65.44
C ASP A 621 10.46 54.30 -64.29
N ASN A 622 11.45 55.18 -64.47
CA ASN A 622 11.83 56.18 -63.47
C ASN A 622 10.79 57.31 -63.31
N CYS A 623 9.79 57.38 -64.17
CA CYS A 623 8.77 58.43 -64.24
C CYS A 623 7.36 57.88 -64.47
N ARG A 624 6.96 56.88 -63.68
CA ARG A 624 5.71 56.08 -63.75
C ARG A 624 4.38 56.74 -64.17
N GLU A 625 4.24 58.04 -64.02
CA GLU A 625 3.00 58.78 -64.33
C GLU A 625 3.14 59.77 -65.50
N ILE A 626 4.33 59.87 -66.11
CA ILE A 626 4.67 60.88 -67.12
C ILE A 626 5.44 60.22 -68.29
N PRO A 627 4.79 60.10 -69.47
CA PRO A 627 5.35 59.33 -70.59
C PRO A 627 6.72 59.83 -71.09
N GLY A 628 7.59 58.89 -71.44
CA GLY A 628 8.90 59.15 -72.02
C GLY A 628 9.44 58.02 -72.92
N PRO A 629 10.59 58.23 -73.57
CA PRO A 629 11.24 57.19 -74.36
C PRO A 629 11.99 56.18 -73.48
N SER A 630 11.98 54.91 -73.89
CA SER A 630 12.71 53.81 -73.21
C SER A 630 14.22 54.09 -73.04
N GLU A 631 14.84 54.80 -74.00
CA GLU A 631 16.25 55.21 -73.94
C GLU A 631 16.53 56.15 -72.76
N ASN A 632 15.51 56.86 -72.28
CA ASN A 632 15.55 57.73 -71.10
C ASN A 632 14.72 57.16 -69.94
N GLN A 633 14.55 55.84 -69.85
CA GLN A 633 13.94 55.16 -68.71
C GLN A 633 12.51 55.63 -68.39
N GLY A 634 11.70 55.82 -69.43
CA GLY A 634 10.31 56.27 -69.33
C GLY A 634 10.13 57.74 -68.92
N CYS A 635 11.23 58.47 -68.73
CA CYS A 635 11.17 59.89 -68.40
C CYS A 635 11.22 60.82 -69.62
N PRO A 636 10.56 62.00 -69.57
CA PRO A 636 10.64 63.01 -70.62
C PRO A 636 12.09 63.31 -71.07
N ALA A 637 12.33 63.37 -72.38
CA ALA A 637 13.69 63.53 -72.93
C ALA A 637 14.45 64.80 -72.47
N LYS A 638 13.73 65.80 -71.95
CA LYS A 638 14.30 67.02 -71.34
C LYS A 638 14.96 66.76 -69.99
N ASP A 639 14.55 65.71 -69.29
CA ASP A 639 14.98 65.36 -67.93
C ASP A 639 16.00 64.22 -68.02
N ARG A 640 17.29 64.58 -68.06
CA ARG A 640 18.39 63.62 -68.23
C ARG A 640 18.39 62.58 -67.11
N GLN A 641 18.15 61.32 -67.44
CA GLN A 641 18.23 60.21 -66.47
C GLN A 641 19.67 59.72 -66.29
N LEU A 642 20.15 59.82 -65.06
CA LEU A 642 21.45 59.34 -64.56
C LEU A 642 21.33 57.98 -63.85
N VAL A 643 20.10 57.49 -63.67
CA VAL A 643 19.80 56.25 -62.96
C VAL A 643 19.04 55.30 -63.88
N VAL A 644 19.33 54.01 -63.81
CA VAL A 644 18.72 52.94 -64.61
C VAL A 644 18.34 51.81 -63.66
N ILE A 645 17.06 51.44 -63.63
CA ILE A 645 16.59 50.30 -62.84
C ILE A 645 16.94 49.02 -63.61
N GLN A 646 17.60 48.09 -62.92
CA GLN A 646 17.93 46.77 -63.46
C GLN A 646 17.47 45.70 -62.48
N ARG A 647 17.28 44.47 -62.99
CA ARG A 647 16.71 43.31 -62.26
C ARG A 647 17.21 43.08 -60.82
N ARG A 648 18.45 43.46 -60.49
CA ARG A 648 19.04 43.29 -59.15
C ARG A 648 19.91 44.44 -58.68
N ARG A 649 19.85 45.58 -59.38
CA ARG A 649 20.64 46.75 -59.01
C ARG A 649 20.06 48.02 -59.60
N ILE A 650 20.36 49.12 -58.95
CA ILE A 650 20.19 50.45 -59.54
C ILE A 650 21.54 50.85 -60.13
N ALA A 651 21.59 50.94 -61.46
CA ALA A 651 22.80 51.33 -62.16
C ALA A 651 22.86 52.86 -62.30
N ILE A 652 23.96 53.44 -61.84
CA ILE A 652 24.25 54.87 -61.99
C ILE A 652 25.09 55.10 -63.25
N LYS A 653 24.74 56.12 -64.03
CA LYS A 653 25.46 56.53 -65.25
C LYS A 653 26.61 57.51 -64.97
N ASP A 654 26.77 57.93 -63.73
CA ASP A 654 27.82 58.84 -63.27
C ASP A 654 28.39 58.37 -61.91
N THR A 655 29.51 58.93 -61.49
CA THR A 655 30.24 58.51 -60.28
C THR A 655 29.85 59.35 -59.06
N ILE A 656 29.73 58.70 -57.90
CA ILE A 656 29.59 59.40 -56.62
C ILE A 656 30.98 59.85 -56.15
N HIS A 657 31.18 61.16 -56.11
CA HIS A 657 32.44 61.79 -55.78
C HIS A 657 32.50 62.14 -54.30
N PHE A 658 33.64 61.82 -53.69
CA PHE A 658 33.96 62.17 -52.32
C PHE A 658 35.16 63.11 -52.27
N ASP A 659 35.29 63.86 -51.18
CA ASP A 659 36.55 64.52 -50.86
C ASP A 659 37.68 63.50 -50.68
N TYR A 660 38.90 63.91 -51.03
CA TYR A 660 40.08 63.06 -50.92
C TYR A 660 40.22 62.51 -49.50
N ASP A 661 40.37 61.20 -49.40
CA ASP A 661 40.50 60.45 -48.15
C ASP A 661 39.35 60.65 -47.13
N LYS A 662 38.18 61.12 -47.60
CA LYS A 662 37.00 61.39 -46.78
C LYS A 662 35.77 60.66 -47.29
N ALA A 663 34.74 60.64 -46.44
CA ALA A 663 33.39 60.18 -46.75
C ALA A 663 32.41 61.34 -47.04
N THR A 664 32.90 62.58 -47.09
CA THR A 664 32.11 63.76 -47.44
C THR A 664 31.77 63.74 -48.93
N ILE A 665 30.48 63.68 -49.26
CA ILE A 665 29.99 63.67 -50.65
C ILE A 665 30.14 65.06 -51.25
N LYS A 666 30.68 65.15 -52.47
CA LYS A 666 30.78 66.41 -53.21
C LYS A 666 29.44 66.78 -53.83
N SER A 667 29.15 68.08 -53.89
CA SER A 667 27.89 68.61 -54.40
C SER A 667 27.56 68.21 -55.85
N VAL A 668 28.58 67.94 -56.66
CA VAL A 668 28.42 67.42 -58.04
C VAL A 668 27.63 66.10 -58.10
N SER A 669 27.63 65.30 -57.02
CA SER A 669 26.92 64.01 -56.96
C SER A 669 25.48 64.09 -56.46
N PHE A 670 25.03 65.26 -55.98
CA PHE A 670 23.66 65.42 -55.48
C PHE A 670 22.57 65.22 -56.53
N PRO A 671 22.68 65.71 -57.80
CA PRO A 671 21.68 65.43 -58.82
C PRO A 671 21.48 63.93 -59.08
N LEU A 672 22.57 63.16 -59.10
CA LEU A 672 22.53 61.70 -59.25
C LEU A 672 21.85 61.05 -58.03
N LEU A 673 22.27 61.42 -56.82
CA LEU A 673 21.73 60.85 -55.58
C LEU A 673 20.25 61.20 -55.36
N ASN A 674 19.80 62.37 -55.82
CA ASN A 674 18.40 62.76 -55.80
C ASN A 674 17.56 61.84 -56.71
N GLN A 675 18.05 61.50 -57.89
CA GLN A 675 17.36 60.53 -58.76
C GLN A 675 17.36 59.12 -58.15
N VAL A 676 18.45 58.70 -57.49
CA VAL A 676 18.46 57.42 -56.76
C VAL A 676 17.43 57.42 -55.64
N ALA A 677 17.31 58.52 -54.88
CA ALA A 677 16.29 58.66 -53.85
C ALA A 677 14.88 58.63 -54.42
N GLN A 678 14.64 59.36 -55.52
CA GLN A 678 13.35 59.40 -56.21
C GLN A 678 12.94 58.00 -56.67
N VAL A 679 13.83 57.27 -57.35
CA VAL A 679 13.58 55.87 -57.75
C VAL A 679 13.24 55.01 -56.53
N LEU A 680 14.00 55.10 -55.43
CA LEU A 680 13.66 54.30 -54.25
C LEU A 680 12.31 54.68 -53.63
N ILE A 681 11.86 55.93 -53.73
CA ILE A 681 10.57 56.39 -53.21
C ILE A 681 9.41 55.93 -54.12
N GLU A 682 9.55 56.08 -55.43
CA GLU A 682 8.51 55.78 -56.42
C GLU A 682 8.33 54.29 -56.71
N HIS A 683 9.34 53.48 -56.36
CA HIS A 683 9.34 52.02 -56.50
C HIS A 683 9.33 51.30 -55.14
N PRO A 684 8.18 51.27 -54.43
CA PRO A 684 8.06 50.55 -53.15
C PRO A 684 8.30 49.03 -53.29
N GLU A 685 8.11 48.45 -54.47
CA GLU A 685 8.39 47.05 -54.80
C GLU A 685 9.87 46.66 -54.60
N ILE A 686 10.79 47.65 -54.63
CA ILE A 686 12.19 47.46 -54.24
C ILE A 686 12.25 47.40 -52.71
N VAL A 687 11.94 46.26 -52.11
CA VAL A 687 11.80 46.13 -50.65
C VAL A 687 13.08 46.53 -49.89
N SER A 688 14.26 46.30 -50.46
CA SER A 688 15.51 46.80 -49.88
C SER A 688 16.62 47.04 -50.91
N VAL A 689 17.54 47.94 -50.57
CA VAL A 689 18.77 48.23 -51.31
C VAL A 689 20.00 48.10 -50.40
N SER A 690 21.03 47.41 -50.89
CA SER A 690 22.35 47.31 -50.27
C SER A 690 23.28 48.30 -50.96
N ILE A 691 23.75 49.30 -50.21
CA ILE A 691 24.68 50.33 -50.65
C ILE A 691 26.09 49.80 -50.36
N GLU A 692 26.81 49.45 -51.41
CA GLU A 692 28.09 48.74 -51.31
C GLU A 692 29.24 49.70 -51.65
N GLY A 693 30.13 49.93 -50.68
CA GLY A 693 31.32 50.76 -50.87
C GLY A 693 32.53 49.95 -51.33
N HIS A 694 33.27 50.49 -52.30
CA HIS A 694 34.50 49.88 -52.85
C HIS A 694 35.63 50.91 -52.96
N THR A 695 36.87 50.45 -52.81
CA THR A 695 38.10 51.25 -52.96
C THR A 695 39.04 50.62 -54.00
N ASP A 696 40.12 51.33 -54.30
CA ASP A 696 41.31 50.74 -54.93
C ASP A 696 42.19 50.06 -53.87
N ASP A 697 43.38 49.61 -54.30
CA ASP A 697 44.39 48.96 -53.45
C ASP A 697 45.41 49.94 -52.83
N ILE A 698 45.16 51.26 -52.90
CA ILE A 698 46.05 52.24 -52.30
C ILE A 698 45.68 52.41 -50.83
N GLY A 699 46.50 51.85 -49.94
CA GLY A 699 46.31 51.92 -48.50
C GLY A 699 46.41 50.54 -47.85
N THR A 700 46.04 50.44 -46.58
CA THR A 700 45.87 49.12 -45.95
C THR A 700 44.46 48.60 -46.19
N ALA A 701 44.30 47.30 -46.40
CA ALA A 701 43.00 46.67 -46.63
C ALA A 701 41.98 47.00 -45.51
N THR A 702 42.41 47.09 -44.26
CA THR A 702 41.58 47.48 -43.11
C THR A 702 41.09 48.92 -43.24
N TYR A 703 41.99 49.85 -43.54
CA TYR A 703 41.64 51.25 -43.78
C TYR A 703 40.66 51.40 -44.95
N ASN A 704 40.92 50.68 -46.05
CA ASN A 704 40.11 50.69 -47.26
C ASN A 704 38.69 50.16 -46.99
N ARG A 705 38.54 49.08 -46.21
CA ARG A 705 37.21 48.61 -45.79
C ARG A 705 36.48 49.62 -44.89
N GLU A 706 37.17 50.27 -43.96
CA GLU A 706 36.55 51.31 -43.12
C GLU A 706 36.14 52.56 -43.92
N LEU A 707 36.98 52.99 -44.86
CA LEU A 707 36.69 54.13 -45.73
C LEU A 707 35.49 53.83 -46.65
N ALA A 708 35.46 52.65 -47.27
CA ALA A 708 34.31 52.20 -48.07
C ALA A 708 33.02 52.14 -47.24
N LEU A 709 33.09 51.64 -46.00
CA LEU A 709 31.93 51.57 -45.11
C LEU A 709 31.40 52.97 -44.76
N ARG A 710 32.29 53.91 -44.42
CA ARG A 710 31.93 55.30 -44.13
C ARG A 710 31.32 55.99 -45.36
N ARG A 711 31.86 55.78 -46.55
CA ARG A 711 31.35 56.33 -47.81
C ARG A 711 29.95 55.82 -48.14
N ALA A 712 29.75 54.50 -48.06
CA ALA A 712 28.44 53.90 -48.27
C ALA A 712 27.43 54.34 -47.18
N GLY A 713 27.89 54.53 -45.94
CA GLY A 713 27.11 55.14 -44.86
C GLY A 713 26.69 56.57 -45.15
N ALA A 714 27.60 57.42 -45.64
CA ALA A 714 27.29 58.80 -46.02
C ALA A 714 26.26 58.87 -47.16
N VAL A 715 26.34 57.95 -48.12
CA VAL A 715 25.34 57.82 -49.19
C VAL A 715 23.98 57.43 -48.61
N ARG A 716 23.90 56.44 -47.72
CA ARG A 716 22.65 56.08 -47.02
C ARG A 716 22.06 57.29 -46.29
N ASP A 717 22.87 57.99 -45.51
CA ASP A 717 22.42 59.11 -44.69
C ASP A 717 21.92 60.28 -45.57
N TYR A 718 22.53 60.49 -46.73
CA TYR A 718 22.03 61.42 -47.74
C TYR A 718 20.67 60.99 -48.30
N LEU A 719 20.53 59.73 -48.72
CA LEU A 719 19.26 59.20 -49.25
C LEU A 719 18.15 59.24 -48.19
N GLU A 720 18.47 58.98 -46.92
CA GLU A 720 17.55 59.12 -45.78
C GLU A 720 17.08 60.57 -45.65
N SER A 721 17.99 61.55 -45.80
CA SER A 721 17.63 62.97 -45.78
C SER A 721 16.72 63.40 -46.95
N GLN A 722 16.73 62.66 -48.06
CA GLN A 722 15.84 62.87 -49.21
C GLN A 722 14.50 62.14 -49.09
N GLY A 723 14.26 61.40 -47.98
CA GLY A 723 12.98 60.75 -47.69
C GLY A 723 12.95 59.23 -47.90
N VAL A 724 14.07 58.60 -48.27
CA VAL A 724 14.13 57.13 -48.37
C VAL A 724 14.14 56.53 -46.96
N ALA A 725 13.19 55.64 -46.68
CA ALA A 725 13.10 54.99 -45.37
C ALA A 725 14.39 54.21 -45.03
N ARG A 726 15.00 54.49 -43.88
CA ARG A 726 16.25 53.85 -43.44
C ARG A 726 16.15 52.32 -43.39
N SER A 727 14.98 51.77 -43.07
CA SER A 727 14.71 50.32 -43.04
C SER A 727 14.87 49.65 -44.41
N ARG A 728 14.74 50.41 -45.51
CA ARG A 728 14.92 49.91 -46.88
C ARG A 728 16.38 49.94 -47.33
N MET A 729 17.30 50.49 -46.54
CA MET A 729 18.70 50.65 -46.93
C MET A 729 19.64 49.94 -45.97
N SER A 730 20.48 49.07 -46.52
CA SER A 730 21.60 48.45 -45.81
C SER A 730 22.93 48.95 -46.37
N VAL A 731 23.97 48.94 -45.54
CA VAL A 731 25.30 49.41 -45.92
C VAL A 731 26.26 48.23 -45.84
N ARG A 732 27.04 48.02 -46.90
CA ARG A 732 28.11 47.02 -46.95
C ARG A 732 29.39 47.65 -47.43
N SER A 733 30.51 47.05 -47.01
CA SER A 733 31.83 47.45 -47.46
C SER A 733 32.58 46.24 -47.95
N PHE A 734 33.21 46.41 -49.12
CA PHE A 734 34.12 45.41 -49.70
C PHE A 734 35.54 45.94 -49.82
N GLY A 735 35.80 47.21 -49.48
CA GLY A 735 37.13 47.82 -49.69
C GLY A 735 37.66 47.50 -51.09
N GLU A 736 38.84 46.89 -51.16
CA GLU A 736 39.52 46.47 -52.39
C GLU A 736 39.18 45.03 -52.85
N ASP A 737 38.33 44.30 -52.13
CA ASP A 737 38.09 42.85 -52.33
C ASP A 737 37.36 42.51 -53.64
N ARG A 738 36.72 43.49 -54.29
CA ARG A 738 35.91 43.30 -55.50
C ARG A 738 36.23 44.35 -56.58
N PRO A 739 37.42 44.31 -57.19
CA PRO A 739 37.81 45.24 -58.24
C PRO A 739 37.08 44.91 -59.56
N LEU A 740 36.62 45.93 -60.28
CA LEU A 740 36.10 45.81 -61.65
C LEU A 740 37.21 45.82 -62.70
N GLN A 741 38.33 46.49 -62.39
CA GLN A 741 39.49 46.59 -63.26
C GLN A 741 40.78 46.36 -62.46
N SER A 742 41.88 46.10 -63.17
CA SER A 742 43.18 45.98 -62.51
C SER A 742 43.56 47.29 -61.82
N ASN A 743 43.97 47.23 -60.55
CA ASN A 743 44.50 48.38 -59.82
C ASN A 743 45.89 48.83 -60.30
N ALA A 744 46.50 48.12 -61.26
CA ALA A 744 47.80 48.47 -61.81
C ALA A 744 47.80 49.83 -62.54
N THR A 745 46.65 50.32 -63.01
CA THR A 745 46.51 51.60 -63.72
C THR A 745 45.68 52.60 -62.92
N GLU A 746 45.94 53.90 -63.08
CA GLU A 746 45.14 54.93 -62.40
C GLU A 746 43.68 54.90 -62.85
N GLN A 747 43.44 54.59 -64.13
CA GLN A 747 42.10 54.41 -64.65
C GLN A 747 41.37 53.25 -63.95
N GLY A 748 42.04 52.10 -63.78
CA GLY A 748 41.44 50.95 -63.10
C GLY A 748 41.16 51.22 -61.62
N ARG A 749 42.07 51.92 -60.93
CA ARG A 749 41.84 52.38 -59.56
C ARG A 749 40.65 53.34 -59.47
N ALA A 750 40.55 54.30 -60.40
CA ALA A 750 39.42 55.22 -60.47
C ALA A 750 38.09 54.49 -60.68
N THR A 751 38.06 53.45 -61.51
CA THR A 751 36.87 52.60 -61.70
C THR A 751 36.54 51.77 -60.46
N ASN A 752 37.55 51.30 -59.73
CA ASN A 752 37.33 50.49 -58.52
C ASN A 752 36.77 51.30 -57.35
N ARG A 753 37.18 52.58 -57.22
CA ARG A 753 36.65 53.54 -56.24
C ARG A 753 35.21 53.95 -56.57
N ARG A 754 34.23 53.20 -56.07
CA ARG A 754 32.81 53.39 -56.43
C ARG A 754 31.86 53.00 -55.31
N VAL A 755 30.58 53.31 -55.53
CA VAL A 755 29.46 52.83 -54.73
C VAL A 755 28.48 52.12 -55.66
N GLU A 756 28.01 50.94 -55.27
CA GLU A 756 27.00 50.17 -55.98
C GLU A 756 25.70 50.08 -55.16
N PHE A 757 24.57 49.92 -55.85
CA PHE A 757 23.24 49.77 -55.24
C PHE A 757 22.64 48.44 -55.66
N ILE A 758 22.69 47.44 -54.78
CA ILE A 758 22.16 46.10 -55.06
C ILE A 758 20.74 46.01 -54.49
N THR A 759 19.76 45.79 -55.35
CA THR A 759 18.34 45.76 -54.96
C THR A 759 17.88 44.35 -54.64
N ARG A 760 16.85 44.24 -53.79
CA ARG A 760 16.10 43.02 -53.53
C ARG A 760 14.62 43.34 -53.65
N TYR A 761 13.89 42.39 -54.25
CA TYR A 761 12.44 42.42 -54.37
C TYR A 761 11.82 41.42 -53.39
N GLU A 762 10.50 41.51 -53.17
CA GLU A 762 9.78 40.63 -52.24
C GLU A 762 9.92 39.15 -52.61
N ALA A 763 9.96 38.83 -53.91
CA ALA A 763 10.18 37.49 -54.42
C ALA A 763 11.58 36.90 -54.14
N ASP A 764 12.57 37.72 -53.78
CA ASP A 764 13.91 37.26 -53.37
C ASP A 764 13.97 36.90 -51.86
N ALA A 765 12.87 37.07 -51.10
CA ALA A 765 12.80 36.70 -49.69
C ALA A 765 12.69 35.16 -49.53
N PRO A 766 13.52 34.53 -48.67
CA PRO A 766 13.56 33.07 -48.52
C PRO A 766 12.21 32.48 -48.09
#